data_AF-A0A7C4TS89-F1
#
_entry.id   AF-A0A7C4TS89-F1
#
_cell.length_a   1.000
_cell.length_b   1.000
_cell.length_c   1.000
_cell.angle_alpha   90.00
_cell.angle_beta   90.00
_cell.angle_gamma   90.00
#
_symmetry.space_group_name_H-M   'P 1'
#
loop_
_entity.id
_entity.type
_entity.pdbx_description
1 polymer ?
#
loop_
_entity_poly.entity_id
_entity_poly.type
_entity_poly.pdbx_seq_one_letter_code
_entity_poly.pdbx_strand_id
1 'polypeptide(L)'
;MPKKLLLNNSAICFILSLTTLTILTTTKVYAGTTTPVTTYTQTPSSPDGKNNWYVTPVTFDLQATDLESGVKEINYKIDNGGWQKVSFENTLNLVQNPSMETADTTTSGLANWEATLVDGTTTYSRDITTYAPSFSLASAKITSTTPDTALWHGINNKQYFAVSYAYKNMTAEAWVKTQNAANGALFKIYSLSQDEFGNEVITLIGQSSTITGTAGWQKLSLSFIALPESVTGVYIDIGLYGSGTVWVDAVSINSSNHTADTSVVIASDSESHTFEFYSVDQAGNAENHSCTSTPKVNCVTFKLDTTPPGNWHNSGAFRGLFGSSHELYVYTNVEDETSGLSVFTDKYQYHTDKNPGFGRFSNLLNCNSTWQPDTWTILISPPFSPGANSAYLLTPKTDFCNSDWKTCKTVRFFSEDMAGNTATKDFCINGPWVKVRGEGVVGANGNIDMLSEADGDNTDGLIQVGGYSIDFFTSSKDWYLREQPIENLYDYDRYFNTVKGTKTAFTGNLPTTSGIFTYNGNYNITNSTLPNNYDDDIFSQVIFINGDLTVSKDVTLNSRSAALFIVKGDAKIDKDINTIHMGILADGDIYSAYDMIEGDTASTLTLKGLFHGDQIFSQRTLQGTNNDNSPSEDFTYEPKYLVKLKSLFGKNTVRWESVE
;
A
#
# COMPACT_ATOMS: atom_id res chain seq x y z
N MET A 1 5.18 -102.37 -36.12
CA MET A 1 3.93 -102.53 -35.33
C MET A 1 3.83 -101.35 -34.36
N PRO A 2 2.69 -100.66 -34.20
CA PRO A 2 1.89 -100.01 -35.25
C PRO A 2 1.56 -98.50 -34.99
N LYS A 3 1.39 -97.76 -36.10
CA LYS A 3 0.44 -96.64 -36.44
C LYS A 3 0.42 -95.37 -35.55
N LYS A 4 0.96 -94.20 -35.94
CA LYS A 4 0.56 -93.24 -37.02
C LYS A 4 -0.96 -93.05 -37.18
N LEU A 5 -1.48 -91.84 -36.94
CA LEU A 5 -2.29 -91.09 -37.92
C LEU A 5 -2.45 -89.59 -37.58
N LEU A 6 -2.31 -88.78 -38.63
CA LEU A 6 -2.44 -87.32 -38.76
C LEU A 6 -3.91 -86.86 -38.82
N LEU A 7 -4.17 -85.55 -38.60
CA LEU A 7 -5.15 -84.66 -39.28
C LEU A 7 -5.14 -83.31 -38.51
N ASN A 8 -4.57 -82.20 -38.98
CA ASN A 8 -4.86 -81.27 -40.09
C ASN A 8 -6.12 -80.39 -39.92
N ASN A 9 -5.87 -79.07 -39.80
CA ASN A 9 -6.65 -77.86 -40.11
C ASN A 9 -8.19 -77.85 -40.02
N SER A 10 -8.75 -76.89 -39.27
CA SER A 10 -9.81 -75.99 -39.75
C SER A 10 -10.05 -74.77 -38.84
N ALA A 11 -9.94 -73.59 -39.47
CA ALA A 11 -10.53 -72.28 -39.21
C ALA A 11 -11.18 -71.97 -37.84
N ILE A 12 -10.58 -70.97 -37.16
CA ILE A 12 -11.17 -70.22 -36.06
C ILE A 12 -12.35 -69.40 -36.60
N CYS A 13 -13.56 -69.73 -36.16
CA CYS A 13 -14.77 -68.95 -36.43
C CYS A 13 -14.90 -67.88 -35.33
N PHE A 14 -14.54 -66.63 -35.66
CA PHE A 14 -14.73 -65.48 -34.78
C PHE A 14 -16.20 -65.04 -34.89
N ILE A 15 -17.00 -65.37 -33.87
CA ILE A 15 -18.38 -64.86 -33.74
C ILE A 15 -18.26 -63.40 -33.26
N LEU A 16 -18.43 -62.46 -34.19
CA LEU A 16 -18.55 -61.03 -33.89
C LEU A 16 -19.94 -60.78 -33.28
N SER A 17 -20.02 -60.82 -31.96
CA SER A 17 -21.19 -60.34 -31.20
C SER A 17 -21.22 -58.82 -31.25
N LEU A 18 -21.93 -58.26 -32.24
CA LEU A 18 -22.17 -56.84 -32.38
C LEU A 18 -23.28 -56.41 -31.39
N THR A 19 -22.93 -56.22 -30.12
CA THR A 19 -23.82 -55.53 -29.16
C THR A 19 -23.71 -54.04 -29.39
N THR A 20 -24.64 -53.48 -30.16
CA THR A 20 -24.84 -52.03 -30.26
C THR A 20 -25.37 -51.53 -28.92
N LEU A 21 -24.49 -50.97 -28.09
CA LEU A 21 -24.87 -50.20 -26.91
C LEU A 21 -25.37 -48.83 -27.40
N THR A 22 -26.67 -48.70 -27.64
CA THR A 22 -27.31 -47.40 -27.83
C THR A 22 -27.25 -46.64 -26.51
N ILE A 23 -26.25 -45.76 -26.38
CA ILE A 23 -26.23 -44.73 -25.35
C ILE A 23 -27.33 -43.74 -25.73
N LEU A 24 -28.53 -43.93 -25.17
CA LEU A 24 -29.55 -42.89 -25.15
C LEU A 24 -29.01 -41.76 -24.26
N THR A 25 -28.40 -40.75 -24.88
CA THR A 25 -28.23 -39.44 -24.24
C THR A 25 -29.63 -38.84 -24.08
N THR A 26 -30.23 -38.98 -22.91
CA THR A 26 -31.45 -38.25 -22.57
C THR A 26 -31.08 -36.78 -22.44
N THR A 27 -31.41 -35.98 -23.45
CA THR A 27 -31.39 -34.52 -23.32
C THR A 27 -32.51 -34.14 -22.36
N LYS A 28 -32.18 -33.70 -21.14
CA LYS A 28 -33.17 -33.04 -20.28
C LYS A 28 -33.60 -31.76 -20.99
N VAL A 29 -34.87 -31.66 -21.32
CA VAL A 29 -35.47 -30.41 -21.80
C VAL A 29 -36.10 -29.76 -20.57
N TYR A 30 -35.57 -28.60 -20.17
CA TYR A 30 -36.21 -27.76 -19.18
C TYR A 30 -37.15 -26.81 -19.92
N ALA A 31 -38.43 -26.85 -19.58
CA ALA A 31 -39.40 -25.86 -20.04
C ALA A 31 -39.47 -24.75 -18.98
N GLY A 32 -39.27 -23.51 -19.39
CA GLY A 32 -39.32 -22.35 -18.51
C GLY A 32 -39.42 -21.05 -19.31
N THR A 33 -40.20 -20.09 -18.83
CA THR A 33 -40.39 -18.77 -19.46
C THR A 33 -40.08 -17.60 -18.53
N THR A 34 -40.02 -17.83 -17.21
CA THR A 34 -39.62 -16.81 -16.24
C THR A 34 -38.11 -16.74 -16.10
N THR A 35 -37.57 -15.54 -15.91
CA THR A 35 -36.16 -15.37 -15.55
C THR A 35 -35.95 -15.63 -14.05
N PRO A 36 -34.77 -16.07 -13.61
CA PRO A 36 -34.42 -16.07 -12.20
C PRO A 36 -34.44 -14.66 -11.59
N VAL A 37 -34.43 -14.62 -10.26
CA VAL A 37 -34.27 -13.41 -9.44
C VAL A 37 -33.04 -13.56 -8.56
N THR A 38 -32.11 -12.61 -8.62
CA THR A 38 -30.94 -12.54 -7.75
C THR A 38 -31.10 -11.44 -6.70
N THR A 39 -30.79 -11.77 -5.44
CA THR A 39 -30.70 -10.83 -4.32
C THR A 39 -29.28 -10.81 -3.78
N TYR A 40 -28.92 -9.76 -3.03
CA TYR A 40 -27.59 -9.67 -2.43
C TYR A 40 -27.63 -9.11 -1.01
N THR A 41 -26.67 -9.52 -0.19
CA THR A 41 -26.29 -8.82 1.06
C THR A 41 -24.88 -8.29 0.94
N GLN A 42 -24.67 -7.05 1.42
CA GLN A 42 -23.39 -6.37 1.35
C GLN A 42 -22.81 -6.15 2.76
N THR A 43 -21.54 -6.49 2.96
CA THR A 43 -20.81 -6.29 4.21
C THR A 43 -19.47 -5.59 3.94
N PRO A 44 -19.19 -4.41 4.54
CA PRO A 44 -20.07 -3.63 5.40
C PRO A 44 -21.31 -3.10 4.66
N SER A 45 -22.42 -2.90 5.37
CA SER A 45 -23.69 -2.45 4.78
C SER A 45 -23.69 -0.96 4.37
N SER A 46 -22.69 -0.20 4.85
CA SER A 46 -22.47 1.20 4.55
C SER A 46 -20.97 1.51 4.62
N PRO A 47 -20.47 2.56 3.94
CA PRO A 47 -19.08 2.97 4.01
C PRO A 47 -18.60 3.12 5.46
N ASP A 48 -17.45 2.54 5.78
CA ASP A 48 -16.84 2.52 7.11
C ASP A 48 -15.63 3.47 7.24
N GLY A 49 -15.30 4.19 6.17
CA GLY A 49 -14.35 5.30 6.13
C GLY A 49 -15.02 6.68 6.05
N LYS A 50 -14.19 7.70 5.83
CA LYS A 50 -14.61 9.09 5.58
C LYS A 50 -15.11 9.27 4.14
N ASN A 51 -15.82 10.36 3.86
CA ASN A 51 -16.19 10.81 2.51
C ASN A 51 -16.88 9.73 1.62
N ASN A 52 -17.66 8.84 2.23
CA ASN A 52 -18.34 7.70 1.59
C ASN A 52 -17.39 6.62 1.00
N TRP A 53 -16.19 6.49 1.54
CA TRP A 53 -15.26 5.41 1.21
C TRP A 53 -15.43 4.22 2.16
N TYR A 54 -15.24 3.03 1.61
CA TYR A 54 -14.93 1.86 2.41
C TYR A 54 -13.42 1.83 2.66
N VAL A 55 -13.01 1.46 3.87
CA VAL A 55 -11.61 1.25 4.27
C VAL A 55 -11.34 -0.21 4.65
N THR A 56 -12.36 -1.07 4.53
CA THR A 56 -12.24 -2.52 4.62
C THR A 56 -12.81 -3.20 3.37
N PRO A 57 -12.32 -4.41 3.02
CA PRO A 57 -12.85 -5.15 1.87
C PRO A 57 -14.37 -5.33 1.92
N VAL A 58 -15.02 -5.14 0.77
CA VAL A 58 -16.48 -5.26 0.64
C VAL A 58 -16.83 -6.66 0.14
N THR A 59 -17.69 -7.36 0.88
CA THR A 59 -18.20 -8.70 0.54
C THR A 59 -19.65 -8.60 0.06
N PHE A 60 -19.95 -9.29 -1.03
CA PHE A 60 -21.28 -9.45 -1.60
C PHE A 60 -21.66 -10.93 -1.59
N ASP A 61 -22.67 -11.30 -0.80
CA ASP A 61 -23.30 -12.62 -0.86
C ASP A 61 -24.50 -12.55 -1.79
N LEU A 62 -24.41 -13.25 -2.92
CA LEU A 62 -25.47 -13.34 -3.92
C LEU A 62 -26.31 -14.59 -3.70
N GLN A 63 -27.63 -14.47 -3.84
CA GLN A 63 -28.55 -15.61 -3.83
C GLN A 63 -29.56 -15.48 -4.96
N ALA A 64 -29.62 -16.49 -5.82
CA ALA A 64 -30.56 -16.57 -6.94
C ALA A 64 -31.71 -17.57 -6.66
N THR A 65 -32.87 -17.32 -7.25
CA THR A 65 -34.04 -18.20 -7.18
C THR A 65 -34.79 -18.18 -8.50
N ASP A 66 -35.11 -19.35 -9.03
CA ASP A 66 -36.02 -19.52 -10.16
C ASP A 66 -37.06 -20.58 -9.80
N LEU A 67 -38.34 -20.29 -10.07
CA LEU A 67 -39.46 -21.11 -9.61
C LEU A 67 -39.95 -22.13 -10.64
N GLU A 68 -39.48 -22.08 -11.89
CA GLU A 68 -40.00 -22.90 -12.99
C GLU A 68 -38.97 -23.94 -13.45
N SER A 69 -37.78 -23.50 -13.89
CA SER A 69 -36.75 -24.38 -14.46
C SER A 69 -35.53 -24.56 -13.55
N GLY A 70 -35.40 -23.75 -12.51
CA GLY A 70 -34.28 -23.76 -11.57
C GLY A 70 -33.08 -22.96 -12.07
N VAL A 71 -32.24 -22.50 -11.14
CA VAL A 71 -31.06 -21.68 -11.47
C VAL A 71 -29.95 -22.54 -12.06
N LYS A 72 -29.43 -22.17 -13.24
CA LYS A 72 -28.29 -22.82 -13.87
C LYS A 72 -26.96 -22.17 -13.48
N GLU A 73 -26.91 -20.85 -13.42
CA GLU A 73 -25.68 -20.13 -13.12
C GLU A 73 -25.94 -18.72 -12.57
N ILE A 74 -25.04 -18.24 -11.71
CA ILE A 74 -24.87 -16.83 -11.38
C ILE A 74 -23.63 -16.33 -12.11
N ASN A 75 -23.77 -15.23 -12.83
CA ASN A 75 -22.70 -14.50 -13.48
C ASN A 75 -22.46 -13.20 -12.74
N TYR A 76 -21.20 -12.85 -12.49
CA TYR A 76 -20.82 -11.56 -11.89
C TYR A 76 -19.55 -11.02 -12.53
N LYS A 77 -19.35 -9.71 -12.47
CA LYS A 77 -18.07 -9.08 -12.82
C LYS A 77 -17.80 -7.88 -11.93
N ILE A 78 -16.52 -7.57 -11.80
CA ILE A 78 -16.00 -6.41 -11.08
C ILE A 78 -15.40 -5.48 -12.13
N ASP A 79 -15.84 -4.23 -12.12
CA ASP A 79 -15.42 -3.16 -13.02
C ASP A 79 -15.50 -3.57 -14.50
N ASN A 80 -14.41 -3.33 -15.24
CA ASN A 80 -14.26 -3.71 -16.63
C ASN A 80 -13.66 -5.12 -16.80
N GLY A 81 -13.65 -5.92 -15.73
CA GLY A 81 -13.19 -7.29 -15.75
C GLY A 81 -14.10 -8.23 -16.56
N GLY A 82 -13.59 -9.43 -16.85
CA GLY A 82 -14.37 -10.48 -17.50
C GLY A 82 -15.42 -11.09 -16.57
N TRP A 83 -16.56 -11.49 -17.14
CA TRP A 83 -17.60 -12.22 -16.42
C TRP A 83 -17.06 -13.52 -15.80
N GLN A 84 -17.27 -13.65 -14.50
CA GLN A 84 -17.08 -14.86 -13.74
C GLN A 84 -18.41 -15.60 -13.65
N LYS A 85 -18.36 -16.93 -13.67
CA LYS A 85 -19.54 -17.81 -13.69
C LYS A 85 -19.45 -18.83 -12.57
N VAL A 86 -20.55 -18.97 -11.83
CA VAL A 86 -20.75 -20.02 -10.84
C VAL A 86 -21.95 -20.85 -11.29
N SER A 87 -21.74 -22.14 -11.56
CA SER A 87 -22.77 -23.04 -12.07
C SER A 87 -23.40 -23.89 -10.97
N PHE A 88 -24.69 -24.14 -11.09
CA PHE A 88 -25.49 -24.91 -10.15
C PHE A 88 -26.23 -26.04 -10.87
N GLU A 89 -26.43 -27.15 -10.17
CA GLU A 89 -27.09 -28.35 -10.69
C GLU A 89 -28.20 -28.80 -9.73
N ASN A 90 -29.20 -29.52 -10.24
CA ASN A 90 -30.33 -30.04 -9.45
C ASN A 90 -31.15 -28.98 -8.69
N THR A 91 -31.19 -27.75 -9.22
CA THR A 91 -31.91 -26.59 -8.68
C THR A 91 -33.38 -26.49 -9.11
N LEU A 92 -33.87 -27.44 -9.92
CA LEU A 92 -35.25 -27.47 -10.40
C LEU A 92 -36.23 -27.43 -9.22
N ASN A 93 -37.17 -26.48 -9.28
CA ASN A 93 -38.25 -26.42 -8.31
C ASN A 93 -39.26 -27.55 -8.54
N LEU A 94 -39.50 -28.36 -7.52
CA LEU A 94 -40.43 -29.48 -7.55
C LEU A 94 -41.83 -29.11 -7.06
N VAL A 95 -42.02 -27.89 -6.55
CA VAL A 95 -43.31 -27.38 -6.06
C VAL A 95 -44.17 -26.90 -7.22
N GLN A 96 -45.43 -27.32 -7.23
CA GLN A 96 -46.41 -26.86 -8.20
C GLN A 96 -47.13 -25.60 -7.71
N ASN A 97 -47.46 -24.69 -8.63
CA ASN A 97 -48.04 -23.37 -8.32
C ASN A 97 -47.26 -22.63 -7.19
N PRO A 98 -45.92 -22.50 -7.29
CA PRO A 98 -45.05 -22.07 -6.19
C PRO A 98 -45.24 -20.61 -5.77
N SER A 99 -45.66 -19.74 -6.70
CA SER A 99 -46.01 -18.33 -6.43
C SER A 99 -47.52 -18.09 -6.45
N MET A 100 -48.34 -19.13 -6.28
CA MET A 100 -49.78 -18.98 -6.02
C MET A 100 -50.57 -18.25 -7.13
N GLU A 101 -50.11 -18.30 -8.39
CA GLU A 101 -50.73 -17.58 -9.50
C GLU A 101 -52.05 -18.17 -9.94
N THR A 102 -52.24 -19.48 -9.73
CA THR A 102 -53.44 -20.19 -10.15
C THR A 102 -54.35 -20.42 -8.94
N ALA A 103 -55.56 -19.87 -9.00
CA ALA A 103 -56.63 -20.17 -8.05
C ALA A 103 -57.35 -21.48 -8.43
N ASP A 104 -57.97 -22.14 -7.45
CA ASP A 104 -58.77 -23.35 -7.67
C ASP A 104 -59.84 -23.51 -6.56
N THR A 105 -60.62 -24.58 -6.63
CA THR A 105 -61.69 -24.95 -5.70
C THR A 105 -61.23 -25.85 -4.54
N THR A 106 -59.91 -25.93 -4.31
CA THR A 106 -59.32 -26.60 -3.14
C THR A 106 -59.75 -25.94 -1.84
N THR A 107 -59.50 -26.60 -0.71
CA THR A 107 -59.85 -26.04 0.61
C THR A 107 -59.08 -24.76 0.97
N SER A 108 -57.97 -24.48 0.28
CA SER A 108 -57.21 -23.23 0.43
C SER A 108 -57.63 -22.13 -0.56
N GLY A 109 -58.38 -22.48 -1.60
CA GLY A 109 -58.69 -21.59 -2.75
C GLY A 109 -57.54 -21.45 -3.76
N LEU A 110 -56.48 -22.25 -3.64
CA LEU A 110 -55.26 -22.19 -4.45
C LEU A 110 -55.02 -23.54 -5.14
N ALA A 111 -54.70 -23.53 -6.43
CA ALA A 111 -54.43 -24.76 -7.18
C ALA A 111 -53.25 -25.51 -6.57
N ASN A 112 -53.38 -26.83 -6.39
CA ASN A 112 -52.37 -27.75 -5.85
C ASN A 112 -52.04 -27.58 -4.35
N TRP A 113 -52.76 -26.71 -3.64
CA TRP A 113 -52.56 -26.46 -2.21
C TRP A 113 -53.86 -26.70 -1.44
N GLU A 114 -53.77 -27.37 -0.30
CA GLU A 114 -54.90 -27.67 0.60
C GLU A 114 -54.70 -26.99 1.95
N ALA A 115 -55.79 -26.54 2.57
CA ALA A 115 -55.76 -26.11 3.96
C ALA A 115 -55.47 -27.32 4.86
N THR A 116 -54.52 -27.18 5.77
CA THR A 116 -54.18 -28.22 6.75
C THR A 116 -55.32 -28.44 7.75
N LEU A 117 -56.06 -27.39 8.07
CA LEU A 117 -57.24 -27.44 8.93
C LEU A 117 -58.30 -26.47 8.41
N VAL A 118 -59.52 -26.94 8.19
CA VAL A 118 -60.67 -26.10 7.83
C VAL A 118 -61.56 -25.97 9.06
N ASP A 119 -61.70 -24.75 9.58
CA ASP A 119 -62.56 -24.42 10.71
C ASP A 119 -63.20 -23.03 10.57
N GLY A 120 -64.00 -22.63 11.55
CA GLY A 120 -64.69 -21.33 11.55
C GLY A 120 -63.83 -20.14 12.00
N THR A 121 -62.55 -20.34 12.31
CA THR A 121 -61.65 -19.32 12.87
C THR A 121 -60.58 -18.85 11.90
N THR A 122 -60.38 -19.56 10.79
CA THR A 122 -59.34 -19.28 9.81
C THR A 122 -59.88 -19.19 8.39
N THR A 123 -59.40 -18.19 7.65
CA THR A 123 -59.67 -18.02 6.22
C THR A 123 -58.40 -18.18 5.42
N TYR A 124 -58.47 -19.01 4.37
CA TYR A 124 -57.44 -19.23 3.36
C TYR A 124 -57.87 -18.58 2.06
N SER A 125 -56.97 -17.86 1.39
CA SER A 125 -57.31 -17.16 0.14
C SER A 125 -56.07 -16.83 -0.69
N ARG A 126 -56.27 -16.60 -1.99
CA ARG A 126 -55.30 -15.93 -2.85
C ARG A 126 -55.37 -14.42 -2.66
N ASP A 127 -54.23 -13.77 -2.50
CA ASP A 127 -54.12 -12.31 -2.40
C ASP A 127 -53.30 -11.76 -3.58
N ILE A 128 -53.90 -10.88 -4.38
CA ILE A 128 -53.26 -10.21 -5.53
C ILE A 128 -52.80 -8.78 -5.22
N THR A 129 -52.97 -8.34 -3.98
CA THR A 129 -52.62 -6.99 -3.51
C THR A 129 -51.34 -6.99 -2.69
N THR A 130 -50.98 -8.13 -2.12
CA THR A 130 -49.77 -8.32 -1.31
C THR A 130 -49.07 -9.58 -1.80
N TYR A 131 -47.90 -9.43 -2.43
CA TYR A 131 -47.06 -10.53 -2.96
C TYR A 131 -45.59 -10.15 -2.80
N ALA A 132 -44.69 -11.13 -2.92
CA ALA A 132 -43.26 -10.92 -2.71
C ALA A 132 -42.67 -10.09 -3.86
N PRO A 133 -41.78 -9.11 -3.56
CA PRO A 133 -41.12 -8.35 -4.61
C PRO A 133 -40.35 -9.27 -5.56
N SER A 134 -40.37 -8.95 -6.86
CA SER A 134 -39.65 -9.66 -7.92
C SER A 134 -40.25 -11.00 -8.37
N PHE A 135 -41.35 -11.47 -7.77
CA PHE A 135 -42.11 -12.62 -8.25
C PHE A 135 -43.43 -12.19 -8.90
N SER A 136 -44.25 -13.16 -9.31
CA SER A 136 -45.52 -12.91 -10.02
C SER A 136 -46.58 -12.30 -9.08
N LEU A 137 -47.78 -12.00 -9.60
CA LEU A 137 -48.74 -11.06 -9.00
C LEU A 137 -49.67 -11.66 -7.92
N ALA A 138 -49.28 -12.74 -7.23
CA ALA A 138 -50.08 -13.30 -6.15
C ALA A 138 -49.29 -13.96 -5.02
N SER A 139 -49.96 -14.09 -3.88
CA SER A 139 -49.50 -14.90 -2.76
C SER A 139 -50.67 -15.64 -2.12
N ALA A 140 -50.35 -16.61 -1.27
CA ALA A 140 -51.32 -17.21 -0.38
C ALA A 140 -51.48 -16.36 0.87
N LYS A 141 -52.71 -16.15 1.34
CA LYS A 141 -53.03 -15.44 2.58
C LYS A 141 -53.81 -16.34 3.52
N ILE A 142 -53.28 -16.46 4.74
CA ILE A 142 -53.91 -17.18 5.84
C ILE A 142 -54.21 -16.17 6.94
N THR A 143 -55.48 -16.02 7.31
CA THR A 143 -55.92 -15.13 8.39
C THR A 143 -56.59 -15.98 9.46
N SER A 144 -55.94 -16.13 10.62
CA SER A 144 -56.48 -16.87 11.76
C SER A 144 -56.89 -15.92 12.89
N THR A 145 -58.04 -16.19 13.48
CA THR A 145 -58.57 -15.51 14.66
C THR A 145 -58.62 -16.41 15.89
N THR A 146 -58.03 -17.62 15.80
CA THR A 146 -58.08 -18.58 16.90
C THR A 146 -57.32 -18.05 18.13
N PRO A 147 -57.90 -18.16 19.35
CA PRO A 147 -57.17 -17.92 20.58
C PRO A 147 -56.29 -19.12 20.97
N ASP A 148 -56.45 -20.27 20.31
CA ASP A 148 -55.68 -21.47 20.62
C ASP A 148 -54.29 -21.42 20.01
N THR A 149 -53.30 -21.21 20.87
CA THR A 149 -51.89 -21.11 20.52
C THR A 149 -51.24 -22.42 20.07
N ALA A 150 -51.91 -23.57 20.24
CA ALA A 150 -51.39 -24.88 19.87
C ALA A 150 -51.94 -25.38 18.52
N LEU A 151 -53.00 -24.76 17.99
CA LEU A 151 -53.58 -25.13 16.70
C LEU A 151 -52.75 -24.59 15.55
N TRP A 152 -52.46 -25.48 14.59
CA TRP A 152 -51.71 -25.17 13.39
C TRP A 152 -52.66 -24.86 12.23
N HIS A 153 -52.57 -23.64 11.70
CA HIS A 153 -53.31 -23.21 10.53
C HIS A 153 -52.34 -22.97 9.38
N GLY A 154 -52.24 -23.94 8.49
CA GLY A 154 -51.35 -23.89 7.32
C GLY A 154 -52.04 -24.26 6.02
N ILE A 155 -51.30 -24.07 4.93
CA ILE A 155 -51.57 -24.65 3.62
C ILE A 155 -50.44 -25.60 3.25
N ASN A 156 -50.77 -26.70 2.59
CA ASN A 156 -49.80 -27.72 2.21
C ASN A 156 -50.00 -28.22 0.79
N ASN A 157 -48.91 -28.67 0.16
CA ASN A 157 -48.95 -29.27 -1.18
C ASN A 157 -48.95 -30.81 -1.13
N LYS A 158 -49.46 -31.44 -0.07
CA LYS A 158 -49.34 -32.90 0.13
C LYS A 158 -49.84 -33.72 -1.06
N GLN A 159 -50.95 -33.35 -1.68
CA GLN A 159 -51.49 -34.07 -2.84
C GLN A 159 -50.61 -33.94 -4.11
N TYR A 160 -49.76 -32.92 -4.15
CA TYR A 160 -48.83 -32.59 -5.24
C TYR A 160 -47.41 -32.46 -4.67
N PHE A 161 -47.03 -33.47 -3.87
CA PHE A 161 -45.75 -33.50 -3.18
C PHE A 161 -44.57 -33.50 -4.16
N ALA A 162 -43.43 -32.98 -3.71
CA ALA A 162 -42.18 -33.03 -4.45
C ALA A 162 -41.64 -34.46 -4.43
N VAL A 163 -41.54 -35.09 -5.61
CA VAL A 163 -41.00 -36.45 -5.74
C VAL A 163 -39.56 -36.50 -5.25
N SER A 164 -39.27 -37.45 -4.37
CA SER A 164 -37.93 -37.64 -3.81
C SER A 164 -37.67 -39.11 -3.51
N TYR A 165 -36.41 -39.43 -3.28
CA TYR A 165 -35.93 -40.77 -2.96
C TYR A 165 -35.19 -40.75 -1.64
N ALA A 166 -35.06 -41.91 -1.01
CA ALA A 166 -34.37 -42.04 0.26
C ALA A 166 -32.98 -41.41 0.26
N TYR A 167 -32.67 -40.72 1.35
CA TYR A 167 -31.37 -40.11 1.65
C TYR A 167 -30.94 -38.99 0.69
N LYS A 168 -31.86 -38.46 -0.12
CA LYS A 168 -31.61 -37.26 -0.92
C LYS A 168 -31.51 -36.04 0.00
N ASN A 169 -30.41 -35.30 -0.10
CA ASN A 169 -30.34 -33.95 0.45
C ASN A 169 -31.24 -33.05 -0.41
N MET A 170 -32.02 -32.22 0.27
CA MET A 170 -32.97 -31.32 -0.34
C MET A 170 -32.97 -30.00 0.43
N THR A 171 -33.42 -28.95 -0.25
CA THR A 171 -33.64 -27.65 0.38
C THR A 171 -35.05 -27.18 0.07
N ALA A 172 -35.73 -26.66 1.10
CA ALA A 172 -37.01 -25.99 0.96
C ALA A 172 -36.89 -24.52 1.33
N GLU A 173 -37.55 -23.65 0.57
CA GLU A 173 -37.55 -22.21 0.80
C GLU A 173 -38.95 -21.63 0.59
N ALA A 174 -39.27 -20.55 1.30
CA ALA A 174 -40.50 -19.79 1.08
C ALA A 174 -40.30 -18.34 1.49
N TRP A 175 -40.87 -17.41 0.72
CA TRP A 175 -41.00 -16.02 1.16
C TRP A 175 -42.24 -15.89 2.03
N VAL A 176 -42.06 -15.33 3.22
CA VAL A 176 -43.11 -15.22 4.24
C VAL A 176 -43.17 -13.79 4.76
N LYS A 177 -44.39 -13.24 4.82
CA LYS A 177 -44.69 -11.94 5.43
C LYS A 177 -45.74 -12.14 6.51
N THR A 178 -45.63 -11.45 7.64
CA THR A 178 -46.57 -11.58 8.76
C THR A 178 -47.17 -10.25 9.18
N GLN A 179 -48.38 -10.30 9.71
CA GLN A 179 -49.02 -9.21 10.42
C GLN A 179 -49.66 -9.76 11.70
N ASN A 180 -49.23 -9.23 12.84
CA ASN A 180 -49.72 -9.63 14.17
C ASN A 180 -49.71 -11.15 14.41
N ALA A 181 -48.70 -11.87 13.90
CA ALA A 181 -48.56 -13.31 14.12
C ALA A 181 -48.20 -13.59 15.59
N ALA A 182 -49.19 -14.00 16.39
CA ALA A 182 -49.07 -14.11 17.85
C ALA A 182 -48.12 -15.23 18.30
N ASN A 183 -48.26 -16.42 17.71
CA ASN A 183 -47.47 -17.60 18.08
C ASN A 183 -46.56 -18.11 16.96
N GLY A 184 -46.27 -17.24 16.00
CA GLY A 184 -45.25 -17.43 14.99
C GLY A 184 -45.75 -18.09 13.71
N ALA A 185 -45.18 -17.65 12.58
CA ALA A 185 -45.34 -18.24 11.27
C ALA A 185 -44.05 -18.95 10.83
N LEU A 186 -44.18 -20.12 10.21
CA LEU A 186 -43.06 -20.96 9.76
C LEU A 186 -43.55 -21.92 8.66
N PHE A 187 -42.64 -22.75 8.13
CA PHE A 187 -43.03 -23.93 7.39
C PHE A 187 -42.47 -25.21 8.00
N LYS A 188 -43.16 -26.31 7.73
CA LYS A 188 -42.79 -27.68 8.12
C LYS A 188 -42.59 -28.51 6.86
N ILE A 189 -41.60 -29.40 6.89
CA ILE A 189 -41.35 -30.37 5.83
C ILE A 189 -41.70 -31.76 6.34
N TYR A 190 -42.54 -32.46 5.59
CA TYR A 190 -42.95 -33.82 5.87
C TYR A 190 -42.54 -34.74 4.74
N SER A 191 -42.20 -35.98 5.07
CA SER A 191 -42.03 -37.06 4.11
C SER A 191 -43.33 -37.85 3.95
N LEU A 192 -43.63 -38.27 2.73
CA LEU A 192 -44.56 -39.36 2.45
C LEU A 192 -43.77 -40.63 2.19
N SER A 193 -44.12 -41.70 2.89
CA SER A 193 -43.51 -43.03 2.77
C SER A 193 -44.59 -44.10 2.83
N GLN A 194 -44.23 -45.36 2.55
CA GLN A 194 -45.13 -46.50 2.69
C GLN A 194 -44.63 -47.45 3.78
N ASP A 195 -45.56 -47.99 4.59
CA ASP A 195 -45.27 -49.10 5.51
C ASP A 195 -45.16 -50.44 4.74
N GLU A 196 -44.83 -51.52 5.46
CA GLU A 196 -44.69 -52.87 4.88
C GLU A 196 -45.98 -53.41 4.22
N PHE A 197 -47.13 -52.78 4.48
CA PHE A 197 -48.44 -53.13 3.93
C PHE A 197 -48.89 -52.17 2.82
N GLY A 198 -48.06 -51.19 2.46
CA GLY A 198 -48.36 -50.18 1.43
C GLY A 198 -49.22 -49.02 1.92
N ASN A 199 -49.49 -48.89 3.22
CA ASN A 199 -50.21 -47.75 3.77
C ASN A 199 -49.30 -46.52 3.84
N GLU A 200 -49.87 -45.34 3.60
CA GLU A 200 -49.14 -44.07 3.67
C GLU A 200 -48.73 -43.75 5.12
N VAL A 201 -47.45 -43.44 5.30
CA VAL A 201 -46.86 -42.96 6.56
C VAL A 201 -46.29 -41.57 6.33
N ILE A 202 -46.78 -40.62 7.13
CA ILE A 202 -46.34 -39.22 7.12
C ILE A 202 -45.40 -39.00 8.30
N THR A 203 -44.22 -38.46 8.05
CA THR A 203 -43.24 -38.13 9.10
C THR A 203 -42.80 -36.70 8.97
N LEU A 204 -42.80 -35.93 10.07
CA LEU A 204 -42.20 -34.60 10.11
C LEU A 204 -40.67 -34.74 10.05
N ILE A 205 -40.05 -34.15 9.02
CA ILE A 205 -38.59 -34.12 8.88
C ILE A 205 -38.01 -32.95 9.67
N GLY A 206 -38.63 -31.77 9.57
CA GLY A 206 -38.14 -30.56 10.22
C GLY A 206 -39.00 -29.34 9.95
N GLN A 207 -38.59 -28.21 10.50
CA GLN A 207 -39.29 -26.93 10.34
C GLN A 207 -38.29 -25.78 10.19
N SER A 208 -38.71 -24.71 9.53
CA SER A 208 -37.91 -23.49 9.37
C SER A 208 -37.77 -22.71 10.69
N SER A 209 -36.97 -21.65 10.66
CA SER A 209 -37.07 -20.58 11.66
C SER A 209 -38.47 -19.95 11.68
N THR A 210 -38.80 -19.29 12.78
CA THR A 210 -40.13 -18.74 13.05
C THR A 210 -40.13 -17.21 12.99
N ILE A 211 -41.13 -16.62 12.33
CA ILE A 211 -41.37 -15.17 12.29
C ILE A 211 -42.53 -14.84 13.22
N THR A 212 -42.31 -13.97 14.21
CA THR A 212 -43.35 -13.50 15.15
C THR A 212 -43.70 -12.03 14.92
N GLY A 213 -44.91 -11.63 15.28
CA GLY A 213 -45.35 -10.23 15.19
C GLY A 213 -45.62 -9.79 13.75
N THR A 214 -45.23 -8.55 13.42
CA THR A 214 -45.41 -7.95 12.09
C THR A 214 -44.05 -7.78 11.43
N ALA A 215 -43.86 -8.40 10.28
CA ALA A 215 -42.60 -8.36 9.54
C ALA A 215 -42.84 -8.08 8.04
N GLY A 216 -41.81 -7.54 7.38
CA GLY A 216 -41.74 -7.51 5.92
C GLY A 216 -41.62 -8.91 5.32
N TRP A 217 -41.53 -9.00 3.99
CA TRP A 217 -41.19 -10.26 3.33
C TRP A 217 -39.80 -10.72 3.76
N GLN A 218 -39.71 -11.94 4.28
CA GLN A 218 -38.47 -12.60 4.68
C GLN A 218 -38.42 -13.98 4.04
N LYS A 219 -37.24 -14.38 3.54
CA LYS A 219 -37.03 -15.72 3.01
C LYS A 219 -36.70 -16.68 4.16
N LEU A 220 -37.52 -17.72 4.32
CA LEU A 220 -37.25 -18.84 5.22
C LEU A 220 -36.62 -19.97 4.40
N SER A 221 -35.65 -20.69 4.97
CA SER A 221 -34.97 -21.82 4.32
C SER A 221 -34.71 -22.96 5.31
N LEU A 222 -34.75 -24.19 4.82
CA LEU A 222 -34.45 -25.42 5.55
C LEU A 222 -33.79 -26.43 4.62
N SER A 223 -32.55 -26.81 4.92
CA SER A 223 -31.91 -27.99 4.32
C SER A 223 -32.27 -29.24 5.13
N PHE A 224 -32.61 -30.32 4.44
CA PHE A 224 -33.06 -31.58 5.06
C PHE A 224 -32.68 -32.80 4.22
N ILE A 225 -32.85 -33.99 4.82
CA ILE A 225 -32.66 -35.28 4.14
C ILE A 225 -34.03 -35.96 4.01
N ALA A 226 -34.35 -36.44 2.81
CA ALA A 226 -35.56 -37.23 2.58
C ALA A 226 -35.45 -38.61 3.25
N LEU A 227 -36.16 -38.79 4.36
CA LEU A 227 -36.24 -40.02 5.17
C LEU A 227 -37.71 -40.43 5.34
N PRO A 228 -38.05 -41.69 5.64
CA PRO A 228 -37.20 -42.88 5.78
C PRO A 228 -36.88 -43.58 4.43
N GLU A 229 -36.32 -44.80 4.45
CA GLU A 229 -35.92 -45.56 3.24
C GLU A 229 -37.03 -45.78 2.21
N SER A 230 -38.28 -45.82 2.65
CA SER A 230 -39.46 -45.99 1.78
C SER A 230 -40.09 -44.66 1.35
N VAL A 231 -39.37 -43.53 1.47
CA VAL A 231 -39.86 -42.21 1.04
C VAL A 231 -40.13 -42.19 -0.47
N THR A 232 -41.32 -41.70 -0.83
CA THR A 232 -41.77 -41.49 -2.21
C THR A 232 -41.77 -40.01 -2.59
N GLY A 233 -41.79 -39.13 -1.59
CA GLY A 233 -41.63 -37.70 -1.77
C GLY A 233 -41.78 -36.91 -0.49
N VAL A 234 -41.70 -35.59 -0.61
CA VAL A 234 -41.78 -34.65 0.50
C VAL A 234 -42.75 -33.53 0.17
N TYR A 235 -43.44 -33.02 1.18
CA TYR A 235 -44.34 -31.88 1.03
C TYR A 235 -44.05 -30.85 2.10
N ILE A 236 -44.44 -29.62 1.80
CA ILE A 236 -44.30 -28.47 2.68
C ILE A 236 -45.67 -28.05 3.18
N ASP A 237 -45.74 -27.64 4.45
CA ASP A 237 -46.92 -27.09 5.11
C ASP A 237 -46.53 -25.77 5.76
N ILE A 238 -47.08 -24.67 5.26
CA ILE A 238 -46.69 -23.30 5.62
C ILE A 238 -47.87 -22.62 6.28
N GLY A 239 -47.64 -22.03 7.45
CA GLY A 239 -48.74 -21.52 8.27
C GLY A 239 -48.28 -20.78 9.51
N LEU A 240 -49.21 -20.61 10.43
CA LEU A 240 -48.99 -19.99 11.72
C LEU A 240 -49.69 -20.76 12.85
N TYR A 241 -49.21 -20.52 14.08
CA TYR A 241 -49.93 -20.86 15.30
C TYR A 241 -50.67 -19.64 15.86
N GLY A 242 -51.85 -19.89 16.42
CA GLY A 242 -52.67 -18.84 17.05
C GLY A 242 -53.18 -17.79 16.05
N SER A 243 -53.60 -16.64 16.58
CA SER A 243 -54.15 -15.55 15.77
C SER A 243 -53.06 -14.79 14.99
N GLY A 244 -53.42 -14.30 13.80
CA GLY A 244 -52.59 -13.43 12.98
C GLY A 244 -52.85 -13.61 11.48
N THR A 245 -52.11 -12.87 10.67
CA THR A 245 -52.13 -13.00 9.22
C THR A 245 -50.73 -13.35 8.70
N VAL A 246 -50.64 -14.32 7.80
CA VAL A 246 -49.42 -14.65 7.08
C VAL A 246 -49.69 -14.64 5.58
N TRP A 247 -48.74 -14.09 4.82
CA TRP A 247 -48.66 -14.23 3.37
C TRP A 247 -47.47 -15.09 3.00
N VAL A 248 -47.65 -15.95 2.00
CA VAL A 248 -46.66 -16.94 1.56
C VAL A 248 -46.54 -16.89 0.04
N ASP A 249 -45.32 -16.82 -0.45
CA ASP A 249 -45.01 -16.70 -1.87
C ASP A 249 -43.69 -17.39 -2.21
N ALA A 250 -43.45 -17.62 -3.50
CA ALA A 250 -42.21 -18.13 -4.07
C ALA A 250 -41.65 -19.36 -3.33
N VAL A 251 -42.50 -20.38 -3.17
CA VAL A 251 -42.16 -21.61 -2.47
C VAL A 251 -41.33 -22.52 -3.37
N SER A 252 -40.21 -23.02 -2.84
CA SER A 252 -39.36 -23.96 -3.57
C SER A 252 -39.05 -25.21 -2.74
N ILE A 253 -38.96 -26.35 -3.42
CA ILE A 253 -38.32 -27.57 -2.93
C ILE A 253 -37.46 -28.09 -4.07
N ASN A 254 -36.16 -28.24 -3.84
CA ASN A 254 -35.25 -28.79 -4.83
C ASN A 254 -34.34 -29.86 -4.21
N SER A 255 -33.72 -30.68 -5.06
CA SER A 255 -32.77 -31.73 -4.65
C SER A 255 -31.31 -31.28 -4.77
N SER A 256 -31.06 -29.98 -4.64
CA SER A 256 -29.70 -29.45 -4.64
C SER A 256 -29.08 -29.60 -3.26
N ASN A 257 -27.81 -29.99 -3.22
CA ASN A 257 -26.99 -29.95 -1.99
C ASN A 257 -26.64 -28.51 -1.57
N HIS A 258 -26.83 -27.55 -2.48
CA HIS A 258 -26.47 -26.15 -2.29
C HIS A 258 -27.61 -25.25 -2.79
N THR A 259 -27.92 -24.22 -2.03
CA THR A 259 -28.69 -23.11 -2.57
C THR A 259 -27.93 -22.46 -3.72
N ALA A 260 -28.62 -21.78 -4.63
CA ALA A 260 -27.96 -21.08 -5.73
C ALA A 260 -27.36 -19.77 -5.19
N ASP A 261 -26.28 -19.88 -4.43
CA ASP A 261 -25.60 -18.78 -3.76
C ASP A 261 -24.09 -18.75 -4.04
N THR A 262 -23.49 -17.55 -3.93
CA THR A 262 -22.05 -17.34 -4.06
C THR A 262 -21.62 -16.08 -3.32
N SER A 263 -20.41 -16.06 -2.78
CA SER A 263 -19.82 -14.90 -2.10
C SER A 263 -18.67 -14.32 -2.91
N VAL A 264 -18.64 -12.99 -3.07
CA VAL A 264 -17.61 -12.25 -3.80
C VAL A 264 -17.00 -11.19 -2.88
N VAL A 265 -15.68 -11.21 -2.70
CA VAL A 265 -14.94 -10.22 -1.91
C VAL A 265 -14.17 -9.29 -2.84
N ILE A 266 -14.33 -7.98 -2.65
CA ILE A 266 -13.63 -6.93 -3.39
C ILE A 266 -12.72 -6.19 -2.39
N ALA A 267 -11.41 -6.28 -2.61
CA ALA A 267 -10.39 -5.77 -1.70
C ALA A 267 -9.36 -4.84 -2.37
N SER A 268 -9.46 -4.65 -3.69
CA SER A 268 -8.59 -3.72 -4.43
C SER A 268 -9.07 -2.29 -4.23
N ASP A 269 -8.16 -1.33 -4.25
CA ASP A 269 -8.53 0.07 -4.15
C ASP A 269 -9.05 0.62 -5.49
N SER A 270 -10.06 1.50 -5.43
CA SER A 270 -10.64 2.17 -6.59
C SER A 270 -11.54 3.33 -6.16
N GLU A 271 -11.43 4.46 -6.88
CA GLU A 271 -12.35 5.60 -6.76
C GLU A 271 -13.80 5.29 -7.12
N SER A 272 -14.04 4.20 -7.87
CA SER A 272 -15.37 3.82 -8.33
C SER A 272 -15.40 2.37 -8.78
N HIS A 273 -15.57 1.45 -7.84
CA HIS A 273 -15.94 0.08 -8.18
C HIS A 273 -17.34 -0.01 -8.77
N THR A 274 -17.51 -0.96 -9.68
CA THR A 274 -18.79 -1.40 -10.22
C THR A 274 -18.90 -2.91 -10.09
N PHE A 275 -19.86 -3.38 -9.31
CA PHE A 275 -20.17 -4.81 -9.17
C PHE A 275 -21.49 -5.11 -9.86
N GLU A 276 -21.44 -5.87 -10.97
CA GLU A 276 -22.60 -6.24 -11.79
C GLU A 276 -22.82 -7.75 -11.73
N PHE A 277 -24.07 -8.17 -11.59
CA PHE A 277 -24.42 -9.59 -11.51
C PHE A 277 -25.77 -9.90 -12.15
N TYR A 278 -25.97 -11.15 -12.54
CA TYR A 278 -27.26 -11.69 -12.99
C TYR A 278 -27.23 -13.22 -12.93
N SER A 279 -28.39 -13.87 -12.96
CA SER A 279 -28.47 -15.33 -13.08
C SER A 279 -29.19 -15.79 -14.35
N VAL A 280 -28.93 -17.04 -14.74
CA VAL A 280 -29.55 -17.72 -15.88
C VAL A 280 -30.17 -19.02 -15.38
N ASP A 281 -31.36 -19.34 -15.86
CA ASP A 281 -32.06 -20.58 -15.52
C ASP A 281 -31.64 -21.77 -16.41
N GLN A 282 -32.19 -22.95 -16.13
CA GLN A 282 -31.91 -24.16 -16.92
C GLN A 282 -32.58 -24.15 -18.31
N ALA A 283 -33.59 -23.32 -18.53
CA ALA A 283 -34.24 -23.09 -19.83
C ALA A 283 -33.51 -22.07 -20.72
N GLY A 284 -32.52 -21.34 -20.18
CA GLY A 284 -31.72 -20.32 -20.87
C GLY A 284 -32.24 -18.89 -20.73
N ASN A 285 -33.24 -18.64 -19.88
CA ASN A 285 -33.74 -17.30 -19.57
C ASN A 285 -32.74 -16.60 -18.63
N ALA A 286 -32.34 -15.38 -18.99
CA ALA A 286 -31.38 -14.59 -18.23
C ALA A 286 -32.05 -13.40 -17.55
N GLU A 287 -31.74 -13.20 -16.28
CA GLU A 287 -32.16 -12.04 -15.50
C GLU A 287 -31.62 -10.74 -16.10
N ASN A 288 -32.44 -9.69 -16.09
CA ASN A 288 -32.04 -8.37 -16.55
C ASN A 288 -31.02 -7.73 -15.59
N HIS A 289 -29.98 -7.12 -16.15
CA HIS A 289 -28.93 -6.43 -15.38
C HIS A 289 -28.43 -5.21 -16.18
N SER A 290 -28.10 -4.14 -15.47
CA SER A 290 -27.50 -2.97 -16.10
C SER A 290 -26.94 -1.99 -15.07
N CYS A 291 -25.65 -1.71 -15.18
CA CYS A 291 -24.98 -0.61 -14.48
C CYS A 291 -25.15 0.78 -15.11
N THR A 292 -25.73 0.86 -16.32
CA THR A 292 -25.87 2.10 -17.10
C THR A 292 -27.30 2.64 -17.16
N SER A 293 -28.29 1.80 -16.85
CA SER A 293 -29.70 2.18 -16.80
C SER A 293 -30.04 3.01 -15.56
N THR A 294 -31.19 3.69 -15.59
CA THR A 294 -31.73 4.44 -14.46
C THR A 294 -33.19 4.00 -14.21
N PRO A 295 -33.50 3.35 -13.08
CA PRO A 295 -32.58 2.92 -12.01
C PRO A 295 -31.63 1.81 -12.49
N LYS A 296 -30.45 1.72 -11.88
CA LYS A 296 -29.54 0.58 -12.08
C LYS A 296 -30.21 -0.71 -11.61
N VAL A 297 -29.96 -1.82 -12.29
CA VAL A 297 -30.53 -3.13 -11.97
C VAL A 297 -29.39 -4.12 -11.78
N ASN A 298 -29.39 -4.84 -10.65
CA ASN A 298 -28.34 -5.80 -10.27
C ASN A 298 -26.91 -5.26 -10.43
N CYS A 299 -26.74 -4.03 -9.97
CA CYS A 299 -25.48 -3.32 -10.04
C CYS A 299 -25.28 -2.44 -8.80
N VAL A 300 -24.10 -2.53 -8.20
CA VAL A 300 -23.68 -1.71 -7.06
C VAL A 300 -22.44 -0.91 -7.44
N THR A 301 -22.39 0.36 -7.06
CA THR A 301 -21.21 1.21 -7.23
C THR A 301 -20.78 1.82 -5.92
N PHE A 302 -19.50 1.74 -5.59
CA PHE A 302 -18.93 2.20 -4.33
C PHE A 302 -17.45 2.59 -4.50
N LYS A 303 -16.90 3.31 -3.52
CA LYS A 303 -15.49 3.67 -3.46
C LYS A 303 -14.79 2.85 -2.38
N LEU A 304 -13.60 2.35 -2.64
CA LEU A 304 -12.83 1.53 -1.71
C LEU A 304 -11.39 1.99 -1.72
N ASP A 305 -10.85 2.29 -0.55
CA ASP A 305 -9.43 2.59 -0.37
C ASP A 305 -8.97 2.06 0.97
N THR A 306 -8.24 0.96 0.92
CA THR A 306 -7.68 0.25 2.07
C THR A 306 -6.20 0.57 2.28
N THR A 307 -5.58 1.31 1.35
CA THR A 307 -4.15 1.63 1.39
C THR A 307 -3.95 3.00 2.01
N PRO A 308 -3.28 3.11 3.17
CA PRO A 308 -2.96 4.41 3.75
C PRO A 308 -1.95 5.19 2.90
N PRO A 309 -1.85 6.52 3.08
CA PRO A 309 -0.83 7.34 2.44
C PRO A 309 0.58 6.77 2.61
N GLY A 310 1.33 6.79 1.52
CA GLY A 310 2.59 6.07 1.42
C GLY A 310 3.59 6.71 0.47
N ASN A 311 4.44 5.84 -0.09
CA ASN A 311 5.51 6.20 -1.01
C ASN A 311 6.36 7.40 -0.53
N TRP A 312 6.79 7.37 0.73
CA TRP A 312 7.56 8.47 1.31
C TRP A 312 8.93 8.59 0.62
N HIS A 313 9.20 9.72 -0.04
CA HIS A 313 10.42 9.93 -0.84
C HIS A 313 10.94 11.37 -0.73
N ASN A 314 12.07 11.65 -1.40
CA ASN A 314 12.70 12.98 -1.46
C ASN A 314 12.67 13.70 -0.11
N SER A 315 13.19 13.02 0.92
CA SER A 315 13.19 13.51 2.29
C SER A 315 14.50 14.20 2.61
N GLY A 316 14.65 14.80 3.79
CA GLY A 316 15.94 15.34 4.23
C GLY A 316 15.81 16.41 5.29
N ALA A 317 16.93 16.98 5.69
CA ALA A 317 16.99 18.09 6.62
C ALA A 317 17.98 19.15 6.15
N PHE A 318 17.65 20.42 6.34
CA PHE A 318 18.53 21.54 6.02
C PHE A 318 18.53 22.61 7.09
N ARG A 319 19.55 23.46 7.06
CA ARG A 319 19.76 24.53 8.04
C ARG A 319 19.13 25.83 7.60
N GLY A 320 18.71 26.63 8.58
CA GLY A 320 18.52 28.06 8.34
C GLY A 320 19.87 28.77 8.29
N LEU A 321 19.97 29.87 7.53
CA LEU A 321 21.20 30.68 7.43
C LEU A 321 21.63 31.32 8.76
N PHE A 322 20.70 31.47 9.69
CA PHE A 322 20.93 32.02 11.03
C PHE A 322 20.51 31.00 12.08
N GLY A 323 21.00 31.12 13.32
CA GLY A 323 20.63 30.27 14.46
C GLY A 323 21.64 29.18 14.77
N SER A 324 21.32 28.31 15.71
CA SER A 324 22.22 27.24 16.14
C SER A 324 22.37 26.11 15.11
N SER A 325 23.48 25.39 15.17
CA SER A 325 23.74 24.19 14.35
C SER A 325 22.77 23.03 14.60
N HIS A 326 21.99 23.10 15.68
CA HIS A 326 20.92 22.16 16.02
C HIS A 326 19.51 22.68 15.73
N GLU A 327 19.38 23.76 14.95
CA GLU A 327 18.09 24.25 14.46
C GLU A 327 17.91 23.91 12.96
N LEU A 328 17.02 22.98 12.66
CA LEU A 328 16.85 22.40 11.32
C LEU A 328 15.41 22.50 10.82
N TYR A 329 15.26 22.54 9.50
CA TYR A 329 14.04 22.20 8.80
C TYR A 329 14.14 20.75 8.32
N VAL A 330 13.03 20.02 8.35
CA VAL A 330 12.95 18.65 7.87
C VAL A 330 11.83 18.56 6.85
N TYR A 331 12.06 17.84 5.76
CA TYR A 331 11.09 17.71 4.69
C TYR A 331 10.96 16.28 4.18
N THR A 332 9.84 16.01 3.51
CA THR A 332 9.54 14.76 2.81
C THR A 332 8.42 14.97 1.79
N ASN A 333 8.22 14.01 0.90
CA ASN A 333 7.02 13.92 0.07
C ASN A 333 6.27 12.64 0.44
N VAL A 334 4.94 12.71 0.41
CA VAL A 334 4.03 11.58 0.64
C VAL A 334 3.00 11.56 -0.48
N GLU A 335 2.56 10.37 -0.86
CA GLU A 335 1.61 10.17 -1.93
C GLU A 335 0.45 9.28 -1.51
N ASP A 336 -0.68 9.44 -2.19
CA ASP A 336 -1.84 8.58 -2.12
C ASP A 336 -2.54 8.57 -3.49
N GLU A 337 -2.52 7.43 -4.19
CA GLU A 337 -2.98 7.36 -5.58
C GLU A 337 -4.50 7.21 -5.71
N THR A 338 -5.18 6.62 -4.72
CA THR A 338 -6.59 6.21 -4.84
C THR A 338 -7.54 7.28 -4.34
N SER A 339 -7.51 7.62 -3.05
CA SER A 339 -8.42 8.61 -2.49
C SER A 339 -7.80 10.01 -2.44
N GLY A 340 -6.48 10.09 -2.54
CA GLY A 340 -5.70 11.32 -2.43
C GLY A 340 -5.58 11.79 -0.99
N LEU A 341 -4.78 12.83 -0.77
CA LEU A 341 -4.45 13.30 0.57
C LEU A 341 -5.52 14.23 1.15
N SER A 342 -5.78 14.06 2.45
CA SER A 342 -6.61 14.93 3.28
C SER A 342 -5.78 16.12 3.80
N VAL A 343 -6.45 17.24 4.05
CA VAL A 343 -5.82 18.45 4.62
C VAL A 343 -5.23 18.23 6.03
N PHE A 344 -5.53 17.10 6.68
CA PHE A 344 -4.92 16.70 7.95
C PHE A 344 -3.52 16.09 7.81
N THR A 345 -2.99 15.98 6.58
CA THR A 345 -1.59 15.70 6.26
C THR A 345 -0.74 16.96 6.44
N ASP A 346 -0.77 17.52 7.66
CA ASP A 346 -0.26 18.88 7.93
C ASP A 346 0.48 18.99 9.27
N LYS A 347 0.92 17.87 9.84
CA LYS A 347 1.51 17.86 11.18
C LYS A 347 2.68 16.90 11.36
N TYR A 348 3.51 17.24 12.34
CA TYR A 348 4.61 16.40 12.80
C TYR A 348 4.78 16.46 14.32
N GLN A 349 5.54 15.50 14.82
CA GLN A 349 6.12 15.46 16.16
C GLN A 349 7.62 15.17 16.02
N TYR A 350 8.38 15.37 17.08
CA TYR A 350 9.78 14.98 17.11
C TYR A 350 10.18 14.47 18.48
N HIS A 351 11.36 13.86 18.57
CA HIS A 351 12.00 13.57 19.84
C HIS A 351 13.48 13.94 19.78
N THR A 352 14.06 14.14 20.95
CA THR A 352 15.49 14.45 21.12
C THR A 352 16.07 13.55 22.20
N ASP A 353 17.38 13.58 22.37
CA ASP A 353 18.07 12.97 23.51
C ASP A 353 17.57 13.51 24.86
N LYS A 354 17.15 14.79 24.93
CA LYS A 354 16.56 15.40 26.13
C LYS A 354 15.17 14.85 26.46
N ASN A 355 14.38 14.50 25.44
CA ASN A 355 13.06 13.89 25.59
C ASN A 355 12.88 12.77 24.56
N PRO A 356 13.07 11.49 24.95
CA PRO A 356 13.06 10.36 24.01
C PRO A 356 11.66 9.95 23.52
N GLY A 357 10.59 10.47 24.12
CA GLY A 357 9.23 10.29 23.60
C GLY A 357 8.89 11.31 22.51
N PHE A 358 7.94 11.00 21.63
CA PHE A 358 7.46 11.96 20.64
C PHE A 358 6.59 13.05 21.28
N GLY A 359 6.73 14.27 20.75
CA GLY A 359 5.97 15.43 21.18
C GLY A 359 6.56 16.70 20.58
N ARG A 360 6.54 17.78 21.35
CA ARG A 360 7.20 19.04 20.99
C ARG A 360 7.54 19.88 22.21
N PHE A 361 8.48 20.80 22.04
CA PHE A 361 8.64 21.91 22.98
C PHE A 361 7.59 23.00 22.73
N SER A 362 7.12 23.66 23.80
CA SER A 362 6.16 24.77 23.72
C SER A 362 6.64 25.95 22.87
N ASN A 363 7.96 26.13 22.77
CA ASN A 363 8.63 26.95 21.78
C ASN A 363 9.59 26.04 20.98
N LEU A 364 9.34 25.90 19.68
CA LEU A 364 10.09 25.01 18.79
C LEU A 364 11.58 25.39 18.66
N LEU A 365 11.95 26.62 18.99
CA LEU A 365 13.34 27.11 18.94
C LEU A 365 13.99 27.23 20.33
N ASN A 366 13.39 26.64 21.37
CA ASN A 366 13.94 26.70 22.71
C ASN A 366 13.65 25.41 23.49
N CYS A 367 14.64 24.52 23.53
CA CYS A 367 14.60 23.29 24.31
C CYS A 367 14.55 23.46 25.84
N ASN A 368 14.64 24.67 26.38
CA ASN A 368 14.39 24.94 27.81
C ASN A 368 12.92 25.31 28.09
N SER A 369 12.10 25.45 27.05
CA SER A 369 10.66 25.61 27.19
C SER A 369 9.99 24.30 27.64
N THR A 370 8.70 24.35 27.95
CA THR A 370 7.98 23.18 28.49
C THR A 370 7.84 22.11 27.42
N TRP A 371 8.18 20.86 27.77
CA TRP A 371 7.93 19.70 26.92
C TRP A 371 6.45 19.31 26.93
N GLN A 372 5.87 19.04 25.76
CA GLN A 372 4.49 18.63 25.56
C GLN A 372 4.46 17.24 24.90
N PRO A 373 4.31 16.16 25.69
CA PRO A 373 4.32 14.80 25.15
C PRO A 373 3.12 14.56 24.23
N ASP A 374 3.32 13.77 23.19
CA ASP A 374 2.31 13.37 22.19
C ASP A 374 1.50 14.55 21.60
N THR A 375 2.13 15.72 21.56
CA THR A 375 1.50 16.93 21.03
C THR A 375 2.03 17.22 19.63
N TRP A 376 1.14 17.18 18.65
CA TRP A 376 1.42 17.51 17.25
C TRP A 376 1.65 19.01 17.06
N THR A 377 2.46 19.35 16.07
CA THR A 377 2.65 20.74 15.63
C THR A 377 2.47 20.82 14.12
N ILE A 378 1.97 21.96 13.64
CA ILE A 378 1.66 22.16 12.22
C ILE A 378 2.93 22.29 11.37
N LEU A 379 2.84 21.82 10.13
CA LEU A 379 3.84 22.03 9.08
C LEU A 379 3.72 23.44 8.49
N ILE A 380 4.75 23.87 7.78
CA ILE A 380 4.77 25.13 7.00
C ILE A 380 4.71 24.87 5.49
N SER A 381 4.49 23.62 5.07
CA SER A 381 4.31 23.26 3.68
C SER A 381 3.13 24.03 3.04
N PRO A 382 3.18 24.32 1.73
CA PRO A 382 2.08 24.96 1.03
C PRO A 382 0.77 24.18 1.23
N PRO A 383 -0.38 24.87 1.39
CA PRO A 383 -1.65 24.17 1.45
C PRO A 383 -1.90 23.42 0.14
N PHE A 384 -2.24 22.15 0.23
CA PHE A 384 -2.66 21.34 -0.90
C PHE A 384 -4.18 21.17 -0.90
N SER A 385 -4.75 20.96 -2.09
CA SER A 385 -6.18 20.73 -2.24
C SER A 385 -6.56 19.35 -1.66
N PRO A 386 -7.73 19.21 -1.01
CA PRO A 386 -8.25 17.89 -0.64
C PRO A 386 -8.31 16.97 -1.87
N GLY A 387 -7.79 15.75 -1.73
CA GLY A 387 -7.69 14.76 -2.82
C GLY A 387 -6.47 14.92 -3.73
N ALA A 388 -5.47 15.73 -3.35
CA ALA A 388 -4.21 15.78 -4.08
C ALA A 388 -3.42 14.47 -3.89
N ASN A 389 -2.93 13.87 -4.97
CA ASN A 389 -2.24 12.57 -4.92
C ASN A 389 -0.81 12.65 -4.34
N SER A 390 -0.25 13.85 -4.15
CA SER A 390 1.08 14.06 -3.61
C SER A 390 1.14 15.37 -2.82
N ALA A 391 1.88 15.36 -1.72
CA ALA A 391 2.14 16.55 -0.91
C ALA A 391 3.61 16.63 -0.48
N TYR A 392 4.19 17.81 -0.63
CA TYR A 392 5.45 18.18 -0.01
C TYR A 392 5.21 18.63 1.43
N LEU A 393 5.89 18.01 2.39
CA LEU A 393 5.77 18.28 3.82
C LEU A 393 7.06 18.94 4.30
N LEU A 394 6.94 20.05 5.02
CA LEU A 394 8.07 20.82 5.55
C LEU A 394 7.79 21.26 6.98
N THR A 395 8.66 20.90 7.91
CA THR A 395 8.56 21.39 9.29
C THR A 395 8.93 22.87 9.36
N PRO A 396 8.37 23.67 10.28
CA PRO A 396 9.03 24.87 10.73
C PRO A 396 10.42 24.55 11.29
N LYS A 397 11.26 25.57 11.36
CA LYS A 397 12.57 25.46 11.98
C LYS A 397 12.42 24.96 13.42
N THR A 398 13.10 23.86 13.74
CA THR A 398 12.98 23.15 15.01
C THR A 398 14.35 22.99 15.64
N ASP A 399 14.45 23.36 16.92
CA ASP A 399 15.59 23.15 17.79
C ASP A 399 15.60 21.71 18.33
N PHE A 400 16.68 21.01 18.00
CA PHE A 400 16.98 19.64 18.41
C PHE A 400 17.89 19.56 19.65
N CYS A 401 17.95 20.67 20.41
CA CYS A 401 18.54 20.88 21.74
C CYS A 401 20.06 20.93 21.83
N ASN A 402 20.75 20.11 21.05
CA ASN A 402 22.21 20.07 20.99
C ASN A 402 22.65 19.40 19.68
N SER A 403 23.95 19.49 19.43
CA SER A 403 24.60 18.90 18.25
C SER A 403 25.16 17.50 18.53
N ASP A 404 24.68 16.80 19.57
CA ASP A 404 24.96 15.37 19.74
C ASP A 404 24.05 14.57 18.80
N TRP A 405 24.52 14.36 17.57
CA TRP A 405 23.82 13.60 16.54
C TRP A 405 24.15 12.10 16.58
N LYS A 406 24.97 11.64 17.53
CA LYS A 406 25.14 10.21 17.77
C LYS A 406 23.83 9.57 18.25
N THR A 407 23.08 10.33 19.04
CA THR A 407 21.72 9.96 19.39
C THR A 407 20.79 10.41 18.29
N CYS A 408 20.23 9.45 17.54
CA CYS A 408 19.26 9.73 16.50
C CYS A 408 18.13 10.61 17.04
N LYS A 409 17.97 11.80 16.46
CA LYS A 409 16.85 12.69 16.72
C LYS A 409 15.89 12.51 15.56
N THR A 410 14.62 12.26 15.86
CA THR A 410 13.68 11.81 14.84
C THR A 410 12.53 12.78 14.70
N VAL A 411 12.17 13.06 13.45
CA VAL A 411 10.91 13.72 13.09
C VAL A 411 9.94 12.67 12.60
N ARG A 412 8.71 12.70 13.14
CA ARG A 412 7.58 11.90 12.72
C ARG A 412 6.58 12.76 11.97
N PHE A 413 6.43 12.54 10.68
CA PHE A 413 5.34 13.12 9.89
C PHE A 413 4.08 12.28 10.04
N PHE A 414 2.93 12.94 9.90
CA PHE A 414 1.62 12.32 9.83
C PHE A 414 0.98 12.62 8.48
N SER A 415 0.29 11.62 7.94
CA SER A 415 -0.53 11.75 6.74
C SER A 415 -1.87 11.05 6.93
N GLU A 416 -2.92 11.62 6.35
CA GLU A 416 -4.26 11.07 6.23
C GLU A 416 -4.73 11.19 4.77
N ASP A 417 -5.42 10.18 4.25
CA ASP A 417 -6.05 10.23 2.93
C ASP A 417 -7.52 10.70 2.99
N MET A 418 -8.20 10.77 1.85
CA MET A 418 -9.61 11.16 1.80
C MET A 418 -10.56 10.05 2.26
N ALA A 419 -10.12 8.79 2.30
CA ALA A 419 -10.86 7.67 2.86
C ALA A 419 -10.78 7.60 4.40
N GLY A 420 -9.86 8.34 5.02
CA GLY A 420 -9.61 8.38 6.45
C GLY A 420 -8.57 7.37 6.94
N ASN A 421 -7.83 6.71 6.06
CA ASN A 421 -6.67 5.94 6.47
C ASN A 421 -5.54 6.90 6.88
N THR A 422 -4.73 6.48 7.85
CA THR A 422 -3.65 7.32 8.39
C THR A 422 -2.33 6.58 8.36
N ALA A 423 -1.24 7.32 8.11
CA ALA A 423 0.12 6.82 8.17
C ALA A 423 1.03 7.80 8.92
N THR A 424 2.09 7.27 9.51
CA THR A 424 3.18 8.09 10.06
C THR A 424 4.51 7.62 9.52
N LYS A 425 5.45 8.55 9.33
CA LYS A 425 6.81 8.23 8.87
C LYS A 425 7.85 8.95 9.70
N ASP A 426 8.79 8.16 10.18
CA ASP A 426 9.90 8.61 11.02
C ASP A 426 11.16 8.79 10.18
N PHE A 427 11.82 9.94 10.32
CA PHE A 427 13.11 10.26 9.72
C PHE A 427 14.11 10.56 10.82
N CYS A 428 15.17 9.75 10.86
CA CYS A 428 16.35 10.06 11.65
C CYS A 428 17.07 11.25 11.02
N ILE A 429 17.40 12.25 11.83
CA ILE A 429 18.10 13.44 11.38
C ILE A 429 19.56 13.29 11.80
N ASN A 430 20.44 13.10 10.82
CA ASN A 430 21.89 13.16 11.00
C ASN A 430 22.43 14.45 10.39
N GLY A 431 23.31 15.13 11.12
CA GLY A 431 23.98 16.33 10.63
C GLY A 431 25.03 16.00 9.56
N PRO A 432 25.45 16.98 8.75
CA PRO A 432 26.57 16.79 7.82
C PRO A 432 27.90 16.56 8.59
N TRP A 433 28.81 15.81 7.99
CA TRP A 433 30.11 15.46 8.57
C TRP A 433 31.17 15.37 7.47
N VAL A 434 32.45 15.52 7.83
CA VAL A 434 33.56 15.45 6.86
C VAL A 434 34.31 14.13 6.96
N LYS A 435 34.84 13.64 5.84
CA LYS A 435 35.73 12.48 5.79
C LYS A 435 37.10 12.86 5.28
N VAL A 436 38.14 12.30 5.88
CA VAL A 436 39.54 12.50 5.55
C VAL A 436 40.17 11.15 5.25
N ARG A 437 40.87 11.04 4.13
CA ARG A 437 41.48 9.79 3.64
C ARG A 437 42.90 9.99 3.17
N GLY A 438 43.66 8.89 3.16
CA GLY A 438 44.98 8.81 2.55
C GLY A 438 46.13 9.17 3.50
N GLU A 439 45.91 9.05 4.82
CA GLU A 439 46.88 9.39 5.87
C GLU A 439 47.34 10.87 5.76
N GLY A 440 46.39 11.73 5.40
CA GLY A 440 46.60 13.17 5.18
C GLY A 440 46.74 14.00 6.43
N VAL A 441 46.93 15.31 6.23
CA VAL A 441 46.87 16.31 7.31
C VAL A 441 45.66 17.20 7.05
N VAL A 442 44.77 17.32 8.03
CA VAL A 442 43.75 18.39 8.06
C VAL A 442 44.15 19.37 9.14
N GLY A 443 44.33 20.63 8.74
CA GLY A 443 44.86 21.67 9.60
C GLY A 443 44.05 22.97 9.51
N ALA A 444 43.67 23.53 10.65
CA ALA A 444 43.10 24.87 10.76
C ALA A 444 43.85 25.69 11.82
N ASN A 445 43.93 27.01 11.62
CA ASN A 445 44.51 27.90 12.65
C ASN A 445 43.55 28.06 13.85
N GLY A 446 42.24 27.89 13.63
CA GLY A 446 41.21 27.86 14.67
C GLY A 446 40.87 26.46 15.17
N ASN A 447 39.62 26.29 15.62
CA ASN A 447 39.01 24.98 15.91
C ASN A 447 38.61 24.29 14.61
N ILE A 448 38.42 22.96 14.66
CA ILE A 448 37.70 22.24 13.62
C ILE A 448 36.44 21.66 14.26
N ASP A 449 35.30 22.27 13.95
CA ASP A 449 34.01 21.87 14.48
C ASP A 449 33.20 21.19 13.38
N MET A 450 32.90 19.91 13.56
CA MET A 450 31.96 19.20 12.71
C MET A 450 30.55 19.27 13.28
N LEU A 451 29.60 19.03 12.40
CA LEU A 451 28.20 19.17 12.73
C LEU A 451 27.59 17.87 13.19
N SER A 452 28.15 16.72 12.81
CA SER A 452 27.78 15.37 13.25
C SER A 452 29.01 14.49 13.30
N GLU A 453 28.95 13.45 14.13
CA GLU A 453 29.86 12.29 14.04
C GLU A 453 29.50 11.46 12.81
N ALA A 454 30.52 10.84 12.22
CA ALA A 454 30.33 9.89 11.14
C ALA A 454 29.87 8.53 11.66
N ASP A 455 29.18 7.75 10.81
CA ASP A 455 28.99 6.32 11.07
C ASP A 455 30.32 5.57 10.84
N GLY A 456 31.12 5.48 11.92
CA GLY A 456 32.46 4.90 11.94
C GLY A 456 33.60 5.91 11.84
N ASP A 457 34.81 5.44 11.51
CA ASP A 457 36.00 6.29 11.44
C ASP A 457 35.92 7.25 10.23
N ASN A 458 36.16 8.54 10.50
CA ASN A 458 36.17 9.59 9.48
C ASN A 458 37.55 10.14 9.17
N THR A 459 38.62 9.63 9.78
CA THR A 459 39.99 10.00 9.42
C THR A 459 40.98 8.85 9.61
N ASP A 460 41.96 8.76 8.72
CA ASP A 460 43.14 7.90 8.84
C ASP A 460 44.44 8.70 9.01
N GLY A 461 44.32 10.02 9.18
CA GLY A 461 45.43 10.98 9.13
C GLY A 461 45.63 11.80 10.41
N LEU A 462 46.45 12.84 10.28
CA LEU A 462 46.77 13.80 11.33
C LEU A 462 45.77 14.96 11.30
N ILE A 463 45.23 15.33 12.47
CA ILE A 463 44.47 16.56 12.66
C ILE A 463 45.34 17.58 13.39
N GLN A 464 45.39 18.81 12.87
CA GLN A 464 46.09 19.94 13.47
C GLN A 464 45.10 21.09 13.71
N VAL A 465 45.06 21.60 14.92
CA VAL A 465 44.28 22.80 15.25
C VAL A 465 45.15 23.77 16.03
N GLY A 466 45.00 25.06 15.74
CA GLY A 466 45.54 26.12 16.60
C GLY A 466 44.59 26.50 17.74
N GLY A 467 43.32 26.10 17.65
CA GLY A 467 42.30 26.30 18.67
C GLY A 467 42.30 25.26 19.81
N TYR A 468 41.23 25.26 20.63
CA TYR A 468 41.09 24.40 21.81
C TYR A 468 40.11 23.23 21.62
N SER A 469 39.41 23.11 20.47
CA SER A 469 38.49 21.99 20.18
C SER A 469 38.72 21.35 18.81
N ILE A 470 38.52 20.03 18.78
CA ILE A 470 38.30 19.20 17.59
C ILE A 470 37.06 18.38 17.90
N ASP A 471 35.96 18.60 17.18
CA ASP A 471 34.71 17.87 17.43
C ASP A 471 34.53 16.72 16.44
N PHE A 472 34.03 15.58 16.92
CA PHE A 472 33.51 14.45 16.14
C PHE A 472 34.49 13.71 15.20
N PHE A 473 35.80 13.87 15.35
CA PHE A 473 36.74 13.03 14.62
C PHE A 473 36.99 11.69 15.30
N THR A 474 36.90 10.62 14.52
CA THR A 474 37.17 9.23 14.91
C THR A 474 38.17 8.64 13.92
N SER A 475 39.18 7.95 14.44
CA SER A 475 40.26 7.46 13.60
C SER A 475 40.39 5.96 13.57
N SER A 476 40.64 5.46 12.35
CA SER A 476 41.03 4.08 12.10
C SER A 476 42.46 3.74 12.57
N LYS A 477 43.16 4.71 13.18
CA LYS A 477 44.52 4.59 13.73
C LYS A 477 44.53 5.07 15.18
N ASP A 478 45.49 4.58 15.97
CA ASP A 478 45.73 5.10 17.32
C ASP A 478 46.29 6.52 17.27
N TRP A 479 45.65 7.44 18.00
CA TRP A 479 46.04 8.84 18.07
C TRP A 479 46.90 9.15 19.30
N TYR A 480 47.86 10.06 19.11
CA TYR A 480 48.67 10.66 20.18
C TYR A 480 48.56 12.18 20.08
N LEU A 481 48.20 12.83 21.18
CA LEU A 481 48.16 14.29 21.25
C LEU A 481 49.55 14.86 21.51
N ARG A 482 49.95 15.87 20.74
CA ARG A 482 51.21 16.59 20.94
C ARG A 482 51.03 18.07 20.65
N GLU A 483 51.50 18.92 21.56
CA GLU A 483 51.59 20.35 21.32
C GLU A 483 52.76 20.66 20.37
N GLN A 484 52.50 21.50 19.38
CA GLN A 484 53.50 22.00 18.43
C GLN A 484 53.64 23.52 18.60
N PRO A 485 54.87 24.09 18.57
CA PRO A 485 55.05 25.54 18.63
C PRO A 485 54.32 26.25 17.49
N ILE A 486 53.68 27.38 17.79
CA ILE A 486 53.00 28.23 16.81
C ILE A 486 54.05 28.83 15.87
N GLU A 487 54.28 28.18 14.73
CA GLU A 487 54.77 28.86 13.52
C GLU A 487 53.54 29.04 12.63
N ASN A 488 53.32 30.22 12.04
CA ASN A 488 52.38 30.35 10.91
C ASN A 488 52.88 29.41 9.80
N LEU A 489 52.33 28.20 9.75
CA LEU A 489 52.80 27.12 8.87
C LEU A 489 52.54 27.47 7.41
N TYR A 490 51.50 28.28 7.15
CA TYR A 490 51.05 28.65 5.82
C TYR A 490 50.87 30.17 5.72
N ASP A 491 51.51 30.77 4.72
CA ASP A 491 51.46 32.21 4.43
C ASP A 491 51.82 32.41 2.96
N TYR A 492 50.99 33.12 2.20
CA TYR A 492 51.16 33.36 0.77
C TYR A 492 52.53 33.96 0.48
N ASP A 493 52.93 35.01 1.21
CA ASP A 493 54.17 35.74 0.98
C ASP A 493 55.38 34.84 1.30
N ARG A 494 55.30 34.00 2.34
CA ARG A 494 56.31 32.98 2.68
C ARG A 494 56.48 31.98 1.54
N TYR A 495 55.40 31.40 1.03
CA TYR A 495 55.47 30.45 -0.08
C TYR A 495 55.97 31.12 -1.37
N PHE A 496 55.51 32.34 -1.66
CA PHE A 496 55.92 33.12 -2.81
C PHE A 496 57.43 33.40 -2.80
N ASN A 497 57.99 33.66 -1.62
CA ASN A 497 59.43 33.89 -1.44
C ASN A 497 60.25 32.59 -1.38
N THR A 498 59.64 31.47 -0.99
CA THR A 498 60.32 30.17 -0.85
C THR A 498 60.44 29.41 -2.16
N VAL A 499 59.42 29.51 -3.03
CA VAL A 499 59.35 28.76 -4.29
C VAL A 499 60.46 29.16 -5.26
N LYS A 500 61.15 28.16 -5.82
CA LYS A 500 62.32 28.27 -6.69
C LYS A 500 61.93 28.10 -8.15
N GLY A 501 62.24 29.11 -8.95
CA GLY A 501 62.04 29.09 -10.40
C GLY A 501 61.47 30.42 -10.90
N THR A 502 61.33 30.52 -12.22
CA THR A 502 60.73 31.70 -12.86
C THR A 502 59.23 31.72 -12.59
N LYS A 503 58.76 32.83 -12.04
CA LYS A 503 57.34 33.11 -11.84
C LYS A 503 56.77 33.75 -13.11
N THR A 504 55.78 33.12 -13.71
CA THR A 504 55.20 33.56 -14.99
C THR A 504 53.79 34.08 -14.76
N ALA A 505 53.54 35.35 -15.09
CA ALA A 505 52.19 35.87 -15.08
C ALA A 505 51.35 35.23 -16.19
N PHE A 506 50.11 34.88 -15.89
CA PHE A 506 49.15 34.38 -16.89
C PHE A 506 47.88 35.23 -16.88
N THR A 507 47.16 35.19 -18.00
CA THR A 507 45.89 35.90 -18.19
C THR A 507 44.91 34.97 -18.89
N GLY A 508 43.65 34.97 -18.46
CA GLY A 508 42.62 34.11 -19.03
C GLY A 508 42.69 32.68 -18.47
N ASN A 509 42.98 31.72 -19.33
CA ASN A 509 42.88 30.29 -19.00
C ASN A 509 43.98 29.82 -18.05
N LEU A 510 43.69 28.77 -17.30
CA LEU A 510 44.70 28.09 -16.49
C LEU A 510 45.85 27.58 -17.38
N PRO A 511 47.10 27.70 -16.94
CA PRO A 511 48.25 27.15 -17.65
C PRO A 511 48.16 25.63 -17.76
N THR A 512 48.63 25.03 -18.85
CA THR A 512 48.66 23.56 -19.04
C THR A 512 50.07 22.95 -18.96
N THR A 513 51.08 23.75 -18.59
CA THR A 513 52.49 23.32 -18.53
C THR A 513 53.01 23.31 -17.11
N SER A 514 54.11 22.60 -16.84
CA SER A 514 54.75 22.63 -15.51
C SER A 514 55.41 23.98 -15.27
N GLY A 515 55.28 24.53 -14.06
CA GLY A 515 55.89 25.83 -13.74
C GLY A 515 55.28 26.52 -12.52
N ILE A 516 55.73 27.75 -12.32
CA ILE A 516 55.20 28.64 -11.27
C ILE A 516 54.47 29.78 -11.97
N PHE A 517 53.20 29.95 -11.63
CA PHE A 517 52.32 30.90 -12.27
C PHE A 517 51.75 31.90 -11.26
N THR A 518 51.51 33.12 -11.70
CA THR A 518 50.99 34.19 -10.85
C THR A 518 49.81 34.90 -11.52
N TYR A 519 48.76 35.14 -10.77
CA TYR A 519 47.61 35.96 -11.19
C TYR A 519 47.40 37.08 -10.18
N ASN A 520 47.21 38.31 -10.67
CA ASN A 520 46.99 39.49 -9.82
C ASN A 520 45.51 39.89 -9.86
N GLY A 521 44.82 39.79 -8.72
CA GLY A 521 43.37 39.96 -8.61
C GLY A 521 42.63 38.64 -8.38
N ASN A 522 41.30 38.72 -8.34
CA ASN A 522 40.44 37.56 -8.09
C ASN A 522 40.36 36.69 -9.34
N TYR A 523 40.43 35.37 -9.15
CA TYR A 523 40.40 34.39 -10.24
C TYR A 523 39.21 33.45 -10.08
N ASN A 524 38.41 33.27 -11.14
CA ASN A 524 37.32 32.31 -11.16
C ASN A 524 37.62 31.18 -12.15
N ILE A 525 37.61 29.93 -11.66
CA ILE A 525 37.66 28.71 -12.47
C ILE A 525 36.24 28.41 -12.98
N THR A 526 36.03 28.62 -14.27
CA THR A 526 34.77 28.40 -14.98
C THR A 526 35.02 27.53 -16.20
N ASN A 527 33.96 27.16 -16.94
CA ASN A 527 34.09 26.47 -18.23
C ASN A 527 34.94 27.23 -19.26
N SER A 528 35.06 28.57 -19.16
CA SER A 528 35.86 29.37 -20.10
C SER A 528 37.31 29.52 -19.68
N THR A 529 37.63 29.37 -18.39
CA THR A 529 38.99 29.54 -17.86
C THR A 529 39.70 28.22 -17.58
N LEU A 530 38.98 27.11 -17.46
CA LEU A 530 39.53 25.75 -17.38
C LEU A 530 39.77 25.19 -18.79
N PRO A 531 41.01 24.88 -19.20
CA PRO A 531 41.28 24.25 -20.50
C PRO A 531 40.60 22.88 -20.64
N ASN A 532 40.09 22.58 -21.83
CA ASN A 532 39.38 21.32 -22.11
C ASN A 532 40.23 20.04 -21.91
N ASN A 533 41.56 20.16 -21.97
CA ASN A 533 42.50 19.05 -21.85
C ASN A 533 43.25 19.05 -20.50
N TYR A 534 42.79 19.82 -19.51
CA TYR A 534 43.46 19.99 -18.22
C TYR A 534 43.52 18.68 -17.41
N ASP A 535 42.57 17.78 -17.63
CA ASP A 535 42.49 16.44 -17.03
C ASP A 535 43.36 15.38 -17.74
N ASP A 536 43.70 15.61 -19.01
CA ASP A 536 44.60 14.76 -19.79
C ASP A 536 46.07 15.16 -19.65
N ASP A 537 46.35 16.47 -19.56
CA ASP A 537 47.70 17.01 -19.55
C ASP A 537 48.50 16.61 -18.30
N ILE A 538 49.81 16.42 -18.49
CA ILE A 538 50.74 16.03 -17.42
C ILE A 538 51.60 17.23 -17.02
N PHE A 539 51.36 17.77 -15.82
CA PHE A 539 52.10 18.92 -15.32
C PHE A 539 52.29 18.93 -13.81
N SER A 540 53.21 19.76 -13.34
CA SER A 540 53.39 20.09 -11.93
C SER A 540 53.43 21.61 -11.79
N GLN A 541 52.40 22.17 -11.17
CA GLN A 541 52.12 23.59 -11.13
C GLN A 541 51.99 24.10 -9.70
N VAL A 542 52.55 25.29 -9.47
CA VAL A 542 52.22 26.13 -8.31
C VAL A 542 51.65 27.43 -8.84
N ILE A 543 50.42 27.75 -8.47
CA ILE A 543 49.67 28.89 -8.96
C ILE A 543 49.40 29.84 -7.79
N PHE A 544 49.97 31.03 -7.85
CA PHE A 544 49.76 32.07 -6.87
C PHE A 544 48.64 33.00 -7.32
N ILE A 545 47.59 33.14 -6.51
CA ILE A 545 46.48 34.07 -6.72
C ILE A 545 46.58 35.20 -5.68
N ASN A 546 46.95 36.40 -6.14
CA ASN A 546 46.99 37.60 -5.30
C ASN A 546 45.60 38.25 -5.23
N GLY A 547 44.66 37.55 -4.62
CA GLY A 547 43.23 37.87 -4.51
C GLY A 547 42.44 36.63 -4.07
N ASP A 548 41.13 36.63 -4.29
CA ASP A 548 40.26 35.49 -4.01
C ASP A 548 40.29 34.48 -5.16
N LEU A 549 40.13 33.19 -4.83
CA LEU A 549 39.89 32.11 -5.77
C LEU A 549 38.41 31.68 -5.70
N THR A 550 37.71 31.70 -6.82
CA THR A 550 36.37 31.11 -6.95
C THR A 550 36.43 29.87 -7.83
N VAL A 551 35.77 28.79 -7.43
CA VAL A 551 35.67 27.55 -8.19
C VAL A 551 34.21 27.32 -8.57
N SER A 552 33.88 27.67 -9.81
CA SER A 552 32.55 27.53 -10.42
C SER A 552 32.48 26.40 -11.47
N LYS A 553 33.51 25.53 -11.52
CA LYS A 553 33.54 24.33 -12.36
C LYS A 553 34.36 23.22 -11.70
N ASP A 554 33.88 21.98 -11.80
CA ASP A 554 34.62 20.79 -11.38
C ASP A 554 36.01 20.77 -12.00
N VAL A 555 37.03 20.54 -11.16
CA VAL A 555 38.42 20.45 -11.60
C VAL A 555 38.90 19.01 -11.43
N THR A 556 39.26 18.37 -12.53
CA THR A 556 39.88 17.05 -12.55
C THR A 556 41.30 17.18 -13.10
N LEU A 557 42.22 16.37 -12.56
CA LEU A 557 43.60 16.26 -13.02
C LEU A 557 43.93 14.82 -13.44
N ASN A 558 44.89 14.70 -14.35
CA ASN A 558 45.58 13.45 -14.61
C ASN A 558 46.19 12.90 -13.30
N SER A 559 46.18 11.59 -13.09
CA SER A 559 46.74 10.98 -11.89
C SER A 559 48.24 11.29 -11.69
N ARG A 560 48.96 11.65 -12.75
CA ARG A 560 50.38 12.04 -12.71
C ARG A 560 50.62 13.55 -12.57
N SER A 561 49.56 14.35 -12.59
CA SER A 561 49.61 15.81 -12.45
C SER A 561 49.47 16.27 -11.01
N ALA A 562 49.92 17.50 -10.73
CA ALA A 562 49.70 18.18 -9.46
C ALA A 562 49.55 19.69 -9.72
N ALA A 563 48.45 20.28 -9.24
CA ALA A 563 48.22 21.72 -9.26
C ALA A 563 47.97 22.22 -7.84
N LEU A 564 48.89 23.05 -7.32
CA LEU A 564 48.75 23.66 -6.00
C LEU A 564 48.47 25.15 -6.16
N PHE A 565 47.30 25.58 -5.70
CA PHE A 565 46.90 26.97 -5.62
C PHE A 565 47.30 27.53 -4.26
N ILE A 566 47.94 28.69 -4.27
CA ILE A 566 48.31 29.46 -3.09
C ILE A 566 47.62 30.80 -3.21
N VAL A 567 46.65 31.06 -2.35
CA VAL A 567 45.65 32.12 -2.48
C VAL A 567 45.83 33.11 -1.33
N LYS A 568 45.94 34.40 -1.66
CA LYS A 568 46.12 35.46 -0.64
C LYS A 568 44.81 35.85 0.06
N GLY A 569 43.68 35.69 -0.63
CA GLY A 569 42.34 35.92 -0.09
C GLY A 569 41.60 34.62 0.21
N ASP A 570 40.29 34.64 0.04
CA ASP A 570 39.43 33.49 0.29
C ASP A 570 39.45 32.50 -0.88
N ALA A 571 39.17 31.23 -0.59
CA ALA A 571 38.79 30.23 -1.58
C ALA A 571 37.30 29.89 -1.48
N LYS A 572 36.53 30.21 -2.51
CA LYS A 572 35.06 30.10 -2.58
C LYS A 572 34.68 29.01 -3.58
N ILE A 573 34.03 27.95 -3.12
CA ILE A 573 33.61 26.82 -3.97
C ILE A 573 32.09 26.82 -4.14
N ASP A 574 31.60 26.92 -5.37
CA ASP A 574 30.15 26.92 -5.65
C ASP A 574 29.50 25.60 -5.14
N LYS A 575 28.23 25.65 -4.74
CA LYS A 575 27.47 24.52 -4.18
C LYS A 575 27.28 23.37 -5.17
N ASP A 576 27.27 23.67 -6.47
CA ASP A 576 27.04 22.69 -7.54
C ASP A 576 28.32 21.92 -7.93
N ILE A 577 29.47 22.29 -7.36
CA ILE A 577 30.75 21.59 -7.57
C ILE A 577 30.76 20.27 -6.79
N ASN A 578 31.19 19.19 -7.42
CA ASN A 578 31.26 17.88 -6.78
C ASN A 578 32.70 17.35 -6.71
N THR A 579 33.63 17.91 -7.49
CA THR A 579 35.03 17.45 -7.50
C THR A 579 36.02 18.60 -7.68
N ILE A 580 36.99 18.64 -6.77
CA ILE A 580 38.19 19.47 -6.87
C ILE A 580 39.40 18.56 -6.70
N HIS A 581 40.12 18.32 -7.79
CA HIS A 581 41.34 17.54 -7.81
C HIS A 581 42.55 18.47 -7.92
N MET A 582 42.69 19.39 -6.97
CA MET A 582 43.80 20.35 -6.87
C MET A 582 44.04 20.68 -5.40
N GLY A 583 45.25 21.08 -5.04
CA GLY A 583 45.53 21.61 -3.70
C GLY A 583 45.19 23.10 -3.62
N ILE A 584 44.68 23.55 -2.48
CA ILE A 584 44.36 24.95 -2.17
C ILE A 584 44.92 25.29 -0.79
N LEU A 585 45.86 26.24 -0.75
CA LEU A 585 46.35 26.85 0.48
C LEU A 585 45.92 28.31 0.44
N ALA A 586 45.03 28.73 1.34
CA ALA A 586 44.52 30.09 1.42
C ALA A 586 45.03 30.77 2.70
N ASP A 587 45.42 32.04 2.59
CA ASP A 587 45.63 32.90 3.76
C ASP A 587 44.29 33.30 4.40
N GLY A 588 43.22 33.38 3.58
CA GLY A 588 41.85 33.58 4.04
C GLY A 588 41.11 32.27 4.28
N ASP A 589 39.78 32.33 4.23
CA ASP A 589 38.91 31.19 4.52
C ASP A 589 38.64 30.34 3.29
N ILE A 590 38.34 29.05 3.51
CA ILE A 590 37.82 28.15 2.47
C ILE A 590 36.33 27.90 2.74
N TYR A 591 35.47 28.19 1.75
CA TYR A 591 34.03 27.96 1.83
C TYR A 591 33.61 26.84 0.88
N SER A 592 33.06 25.74 1.40
CA SER A 592 32.30 24.79 0.59
C SER A 592 30.87 25.31 0.45
N ALA A 593 30.37 25.44 -0.79
CA ALA A 593 29.02 25.94 -1.07
C ALA A 593 28.77 27.39 -0.57
N TYR A 594 29.67 28.33 -0.87
CA TYR A 594 29.55 29.73 -0.41
C TYR A 594 28.32 30.47 -0.95
N ASP A 595 27.75 30.00 -2.06
CA ASP A 595 26.57 30.55 -2.74
C ASP A 595 25.27 29.85 -2.32
N MET A 596 25.31 29.01 -1.29
CA MET A 596 24.13 28.32 -0.77
C MET A 596 23.13 29.30 -0.16
N ILE A 597 21.86 29.17 -0.55
CA ILE A 597 20.74 29.91 0.05
C ILE A 597 19.86 28.99 0.93
N GLU A 598 19.04 29.57 1.81
CA GLU A 598 18.17 28.80 2.70
C GLU A 598 17.19 27.92 1.91
N GLY A 599 17.18 26.62 2.21
CA GLY A 599 16.36 25.63 1.51
C GLY A 599 17.09 24.87 0.39
N ASP A 600 18.29 25.29 0.00
CA ASP A 600 19.09 24.55 -0.98
C ASP A 600 19.63 23.24 -0.40
N THR A 601 19.87 22.29 -1.30
CA THR A 601 20.63 21.06 -1.04
C THR A 601 21.82 20.97 -1.98
N ALA A 602 22.88 20.30 -1.55
CA ALA A 602 24.08 20.03 -2.34
C ALA A 602 24.40 18.53 -2.35
N SER A 603 25.34 18.12 -3.21
CA SER A 603 25.92 16.77 -3.20
C SER A 603 27.25 16.76 -2.43
N THR A 604 27.79 15.58 -2.16
CA THR A 604 29.13 15.43 -1.55
C THR A 604 30.20 16.08 -2.43
N LEU A 605 31.02 16.94 -1.83
CA LEU A 605 32.18 17.53 -2.48
C LEU A 605 33.43 16.68 -2.24
N THR A 606 34.02 16.14 -3.31
CA THR A 606 35.27 15.39 -3.24
C THR A 606 36.47 16.30 -3.48
N LEU A 607 37.35 16.40 -2.49
CA LEU A 607 38.51 17.30 -2.45
C LEU A 607 39.80 16.46 -2.45
N LYS A 608 40.49 16.37 -3.59
CA LYS A 608 41.72 15.57 -3.76
C LYS A 608 42.94 16.48 -3.88
N GLY A 609 43.78 16.50 -2.84
CA GLY A 609 44.95 17.38 -2.81
C GLY A 609 45.39 17.75 -1.39
N LEU A 610 45.86 18.98 -1.26
CA LEU A 610 46.30 19.60 -0.01
C LEU A 610 45.39 20.80 0.26
N PHE A 611 44.77 20.88 1.44
CA PHE A 611 43.82 21.95 1.77
C PHE A 611 44.20 22.59 3.11
N HIS A 612 44.29 23.92 3.12
CA HIS A 612 44.52 24.70 4.33
C HIS A 612 43.94 26.11 4.14
N GLY A 613 43.30 26.64 5.18
CA GLY A 613 42.79 28.01 5.24
C GLY A 613 42.81 28.50 6.69
N ASP A 614 42.48 29.77 6.91
CA ASP A 614 42.31 30.30 8.27
C ASP A 614 41.17 29.55 8.98
N GLN A 615 39.99 29.51 8.33
CA GLN A 615 38.89 28.60 8.63
C GLN A 615 38.43 27.85 7.38
N ILE A 616 37.85 26.67 7.58
CA ILE A 616 37.18 25.90 6.52
C ILE A 616 35.70 25.78 6.89
N PHE A 617 34.85 26.48 6.15
CA PHE A 617 33.40 26.45 6.31
C PHE A 617 32.79 25.36 5.44
N SER A 618 32.37 24.27 6.06
CA SER A 618 31.58 23.20 5.45
C SER A 618 30.08 23.53 5.48
N GLN A 619 29.54 24.17 4.43
CA GLN A 619 28.15 24.65 4.44
C GLN A 619 27.18 23.69 3.74
N ARG A 620 27.68 22.60 3.15
CA ARG A 620 26.86 21.66 2.36
C ARG A 620 25.88 20.90 3.23
N THR A 621 24.65 20.82 2.71
CA THR A 621 23.59 19.97 3.23
C THR A 621 23.21 18.95 2.16
N LEU A 622 23.41 17.66 2.44
CA LEU A 622 23.04 16.60 1.51
C LEU A 622 21.52 16.41 1.44
N GLN A 623 21.01 16.12 0.24
CA GLN A 623 19.62 15.70 0.05
C GLN A 623 19.39 14.36 0.76
N GLY A 624 18.20 14.12 1.34
CA GLY A 624 17.91 12.82 1.95
C GLY A 624 18.37 12.68 3.39
N THR A 625 18.39 11.44 3.83
CA THR A 625 19.19 10.98 4.97
C THR A 625 20.60 10.61 4.50
N ASN A 626 21.10 11.19 3.40
CA ASN A 626 22.41 10.79 2.84
C ASN A 626 23.57 11.11 3.78
N ASN A 627 23.42 12.11 4.66
CA ASN A 627 24.36 12.36 5.75
C ASN A 627 24.49 11.18 6.73
N ASP A 628 23.61 10.18 6.71
CA ASP A 628 23.75 8.97 7.51
C ASP A 628 25.04 8.21 7.14
N ASN A 629 25.34 8.12 5.83
CA ASN A 629 26.41 7.28 5.31
C ASN A 629 27.43 8.01 4.44
N SER A 630 27.13 9.24 4.03
CA SER A 630 27.95 10.02 3.11
C SER A 630 28.39 11.33 3.76
N PRO A 631 29.68 11.69 3.66
CA PRO A 631 30.15 12.96 4.15
C PRO A 631 29.68 14.10 3.24
N SER A 632 29.51 15.30 3.80
CA SER A 632 29.28 16.53 3.03
C SER A 632 30.53 16.93 2.24
N GLU A 633 31.70 16.74 2.84
CA GLU A 633 33.01 16.95 2.22
C GLU A 633 33.91 15.72 2.42
N ASP A 634 34.46 15.20 1.32
CA ASP A 634 35.37 14.05 1.30
C ASP A 634 36.78 14.50 0.86
N PHE A 635 37.63 14.75 1.84
CA PHE A 635 39.02 15.11 1.66
C PHE A 635 39.88 13.87 1.45
N THR A 636 40.54 13.78 0.30
CA THR A 636 41.53 12.75 -0.01
C THR A 636 42.89 13.39 -0.16
N TYR A 637 43.79 13.09 0.77
CA TYR A 637 45.18 13.49 0.64
C TYR A 637 45.89 12.68 -0.44
N GLU A 638 46.67 13.38 -1.27
CA GLU A 638 47.47 12.76 -2.31
C GLU A 638 48.97 13.02 -2.08
N PRO A 639 49.75 12.04 -1.58
CA PRO A 639 51.18 12.19 -1.30
C PRO A 639 52.01 12.64 -2.52
N LYS A 640 51.49 12.45 -3.74
CA LYS A 640 52.13 12.87 -5.00
C LYS A 640 52.48 14.37 -5.00
N TYR A 641 51.72 15.22 -4.30
CA TYR A 641 52.00 16.65 -4.21
C TYR A 641 53.37 16.94 -3.57
N LEU A 642 53.74 16.20 -2.51
CA LEU A 642 55.06 16.35 -1.87
C LEU A 642 56.20 15.95 -2.80
N VAL A 643 56.00 14.92 -3.61
CA VAL A 643 57.02 14.39 -4.52
C VAL A 643 57.16 15.26 -5.77
N LYS A 644 56.03 15.63 -6.39
CA LYS A 644 55.97 16.37 -7.66
C LYS A 644 56.39 17.83 -7.51
N LEU A 645 56.07 18.46 -6.39
CA LEU A 645 56.39 19.87 -6.13
C LEU A 645 57.71 20.06 -5.36
N LYS A 646 58.42 18.95 -5.03
CA LYS A 646 59.68 18.97 -4.30
C LYS A 646 60.75 19.88 -4.93
N SER A 647 60.87 19.85 -6.25
CA SER A 647 61.85 20.66 -6.99
C SER A 647 61.57 22.16 -6.89
N LEU A 648 60.31 22.54 -6.66
CA LEU A 648 59.86 23.93 -6.57
C LEU A 648 60.02 24.48 -5.15
N PHE A 649 59.76 23.69 -4.10
CA PHE A 649 59.82 24.16 -2.71
C PHE A 649 61.09 23.77 -1.92
N GLY A 650 61.87 22.80 -2.38
CA GLY A 650 62.93 22.20 -1.57
C GLY A 650 64.20 23.07 -1.37
N LYS A 651 64.71 23.17 -0.14
CA LYS A 651 66.15 23.19 0.15
C LYS A 651 66.60 21.76 0.46
N ASN A 652 67.65 21.27 -0.21
CA ASN A 652 68.32 20.04 0.21
C ASN A 652 69.06 20.32 1.52
N THR A 653 68.56 19.79 2.62
CA THR A 653 69.37 19.63 3.84
C THR A 653 69.02 18.27 4.45
N VAL A 654 69.90 17.31 4.21
CA VAL A 654 70.01 16.12 5.05
C VAL A 654 70.82 16.56 6.27
N ARG A 655 70.23 16.51 7.45
CA ARG A 655 70.97 16.56 8.71
C ARG A 655 71.03 15.13 9.25
N TRP A 656 72.22 14.54 9.22
CA TRP A 656 72.49 13.35 10.02
C TRP A 656 72.70 13.81 11.45
N GLU A 657 71.80 13.45 12.34
CA GLU A 657 72.06 13.53 13.78
C GLU A 657 72.64 12.20 14.22
N SER A 658 73.87 12.22 14.74
CA SER A 658 74.45 11.05 15.39
C SER A 658 73.69 10.80 16.68
N VAL A 659 73.15 9.59 16.82
CA VAL A 659 72.65 9.10 18.09
C VAL A 659 73.86 8.53 18.84
N GLU A 660 74.37 9.27 19.82
CA GLU A 660 75.21 8.72 20.90
C GLU A 660 74.35 8.37 22.10
#